data_AF-M2A3A1-F1
#
_entry.id   AF-M2A3A1-F1
#
_cell.length_a   1.000
_cell.length_b   1.000
_cell.length_c   1.000
_cell.angle_alpha   90.00
_cell.angle_beta   90.00
_cell.angle_gamma   90.00
#
_symmetry.space_group_name_H-M   'P 1'
#
loop_
_entity.id
_entity.type
_entity.pdbx_description
1 polymer ?
#
loop_
_entity_poly.entity_id
_entity_poly.type
_entity_poly.pdbx_seq_one_letter_code
_entity_poly.pdbx_strand_id
1 'polypeptide(L)'
;MPSSVFRGSLRFVFAIAFAGASACVNQALVTADETTQWLQLIEQSKSELDANRLPSQEQTEADVVAAMNAADAFFQRVTDPSNHDAWMRFLDFAPLQSAIEGNESVAKRGNAAVELSQRLSGPEEGLELSRLVALRESLDRYLAALRYGNPERGLAVIERQLETLAGILSSEENADEQTESMPRTLADLFGEEVAQIESIVETLAAANQASDLVARITGRYSSPNLRAFVDGRVISDAITRPVNNPERVNDCLLGTRIIGDARVVGNVTGSLLPSEGNIRLLIRLDGQFSTSTKGYNGPVTLRSSGFGQVYAARQLVITEKRVFAGEPIATASLSTQINQINHPLKLVRKIASKKAAEMKPQAEAISRRKLQDRLLEGFRQQTDKEASRTFPDLDAKMSPWLRRLDLPAPTRTIGSTTDTVHVRATMRRPFGLSAPGEGPSLSMVRTATSSGTYPGGYSAAIQVHESILNNTVMKLLAGETFTPEKLRDLTSSFGIPSDKDASAETDVTDDEPAESFEVDFSGFRPVYFEARDQTLRIGLRGDRFAQGDRELDRRLEVSAVYRPAITEDGRMILIRDEDIDLKFPGGRRLTLSQTAIKANIEEGFDKLFPMTLLHREWTLPSTLQLPTLAGRSAKVIGIDAQDGWLTLVVR
;
A
#
# COMPACT_ATOMS: atom_id res chain seq x y z
N MET A 1 -56.85 -19.60 -40.01
CA MET A 1 -55.62 -20.23 -39.47
C MET A 1 -54.46 -19.31 -39.77
N PRO A 2 -53.79 -18.69 -38.78
CA PRO A 2 -52.53 -18.03 -39.10
C PRO A 2 -51.39 -18.17 -38.09
N SER A 3 -50.21 -18.12 -38.70
CA SER A 3 -48.84 -17.92 -38.25
C SER A 3 -48.57 -16.55 -37.63
N SER A 4 -47.98 -16.47 -36.42
CA SER A 4 -47.38 -15.21 -35.92
C SER A 4 -46.43 -15.28 -34.69
N VAL A 5 -45.58 -16.31 -34.51
CA VAL A 5 -44.71 -16.38 -33.30
C VAL A 5 -43.19 -16.23 -33.55
N PHE A 6 -42.70 -16.24 -34.80
CA PHE A 6 -41.24 -16.30 -35.06
C PHE A 6 -40.56 -15.01 -35.59
N ARG A 7 -41.11 -13.81 -35.35
CA ARG A 7 -40.48 -12.53 -35.78
C ARG A 7 -39.90 -11.64 -34.66
N GLY A 8 -40.07 -12.02 -33.39
CA GLY A 8 -39.63 -11.20 -32.24
C GLY A 8 -38.19 -11.48 -31.74
N SER A 9 -37.65 -12.68 -31.94
CA SER A 9 -36.36 -13.10 -31.36
C SER A 9 -35.13 -12.76 -32.21
N LEU A 10 -35.27 -12.63 -33.54
CA LEU A 10 -34.13 -12.31 -34.42
C LEU A 10 -33.68 -10.83 -34.31
N ARG A 11 -34.61 -9.89 -34.05
CA ARG A 11 -34.29 -8.46 -33.96
C ARG A 11 -33.56 -8.09 -32.66
N PHE A 12 -33.77 -8.84 -31.58
CA PHE A 12 -33.09 -8.61 -30.30
C PHE A 12 -31.65 -9.16 -30.33
N VAL A 13 -31.42 -10.30 -30.98
CA VAL A 13 -30.06 -10.86 -31.20
C VAL A 13 -29.24 -9.99 -32.15
N PHE A 14 -29.85 -9.46 -33.23
CA PHE A 14 -29.16 -8.52 -34.12
C PHE A 14 -28.89 -7.15 -33.47
N ALA A 15 -29.76 -6.65 -32.59
CA ALA A 15 -29.54 -5.37 -31.90
C ALA A 15 -28.43 -5.45 -30.83
N ILE A 16 -28.29 -6.58 -30.14
CA ILE A 16 -27.17 -6.83 -29.20
C ILE A 16 -25.86 -7.03 -29.98
N ALA A 17 -25.89 -7.73 -31.12
CA ALA A 17 -24.73 -7.87 -31.99
C ALA A 17 -24.27 -6.54 -32.62
N PHE A 18 -25.20 -5.67 -33.05
CA PHE A 18 -24.87 -4.35 -33.61
C PHE A 18 -24.42 -3.34 -32.54
N ALA A 19 -24.99 -3.38 -31.33
CA ALA A 19 -24.55 -2.53 -30.23
C ALA A 19 -23.17 -2.96 -29.71
N GLY A 20 -22.92 -4.27 -29.60
CA GLY A 20 -21.59 -4.83 -29.29
C GLY A 20 -20.56 -4.49 -30.37
N ALA A 21 -20.90 -4.68 -31.65
CA ALA A 21 -20.02 -4.32 -32.76
C ALA A 21 -19.75 -2.81 -32.83
N SER A 22 -20.73 -1.94 -32.57
CA SER A 22 -20.53 -0.49 -32.58
C SER A 22 -19.67 0.00 -31.40
N ALA A 23 -19.78 -0.63 -30.23
CA ALA A 23 -18.92 -0.34 -29.08
C ALA A 23 -17.48 -0.82 -29.31
N CYS A 24 -17.31 -2.03 -29.87
CA CYS A 24 -15.99 -2.55 -30.25
C CYS A 24 -15.33 -1.71 -31.36
N VAL A 25 -16.09 -1.26 -32.36
CA VAL A 25 -15.58 -0.39 -33.43
C VAL A 25 -15.18 0.98 -32.89
N ASN A 26 -15.96 1.57 -31.96
CA ASN A 26 -15.57 2.83 -31.33
C ASN A 26 -14.33 2.68 -30.44
N GLN A 27 -14.22 1.61 -29.66
CA GLN A 27 -13.01 1.36 -28.85
C GLN A 27 -11.78 1.14 -29.73
N ALA A 28 -11.89 0.35 -30.80
CA ALA A 28 -10.80 0.11 -31.74
C ALA A 28 -10.35 1.40 -32.47
N LEU A 29 -11.27 2.33 -32.76
CA LEU A 29 -10.93 3.62 -33.34
C LEU A 29 -10.20 4.54 -32.34
N VAL A 30 -10.61 4.55 -31.07
CA VAL A 30 -9.93 5.33 -30.02
C VAL A 30 -8.53 4.77 -29.75
N THR A 31 -8.37 3.46 -29.67
CA THR A 31 -7.05 2.83 -29.46
C THR A 31 -6.12 3.06 -30.64
N ALA A 32 -6.61 2.96 -31.88
CA ALA A 32 -5.82 3.25 -33.08
C ALA A 32 -5.35 4.72 -33.12
N ASP A 33 -6.20 5.67 -32.72
CA ASP A 33 -5.83 7.09 -32.61
C ASP A 33 -4.76 7.31 -31.51
N GLU A 34 -4.93 6.71 -30.33
CA GLU A 34 -3.96 6.81 -29.24
C GLU A 34 -2.60 6.20 -29.61
N THR A 35 -2.57 4.99 -30.17
CA THR A 35 -1.32 4.36 -30.63
C THR A 35 -0.63 5.22 -31.70
N THR A 36 -1.39 5.80 -32.63
CA THR A 36 -0.85 6.71 -33.64
C THR A 36 -0.20 7.94 -33.01
N GLN A 37 -0.82 8.53 -31.98
CA GLN A 37 -0.26 9.66 -31.24
C GLN A 37 1.06 9.30 -30.54
N TRP A 38 1.15 8.11 -29.93
CA TRP A 38 2.39 7.62 -29.32
C TRP A 38 3.49 7.41 -30.35
N LEU A 39 3.19 6.77 -31.48
CA LEU A 39 4.17 6.55 -32.55
C LEU A 39 4.67 7.88 -33.16
N GLN A 40 3.78 8.86 -33.35
CA GLN A 40 4.18 10.21 -33.78
C GLN A 40 5.10 10.90 -32.77
N LEU A 41 4.80 10.79 -31.47
CA LEU A 41 5.64 11.36 -30.42
C LEU A 41 7.03 10.69 -30.34
N ILE A 42 7.09 9.38 -30.56
CA ILE A 42 8.36 8.64 -30.64
C ILE A 42 9.18 9.13 -31.84
N GLU A 43 8.56 9.27 -33.00
CA GLU A 43 9.24 9.75 -34.21
C GLU A 43 9.69 11.21 -34.07
N GLN A 44 8.86 12.06 -33.48
CA GLN A 44 9.26 13.43 -33.12
C GLN A 44 10.48 13.40 -32.18
N SER A 45 10.47 12.55 -31.15
CA SER A 45 11.56 12.42 -30.19
C SER A 45 12.87 11.96 -30.86
N LYS A 46 12.80 11.11 -31.88
CA LYS A 46 13.97 10.73 -32.70
C LYS A 46 14.53 11.92 -33.49
N SER A 47 13.66 12.75 -34.06
CA SER A 47 14.08 13.93 -34.82
C SER A 47 14.71 15.04 -33.96
N GLU A 48 14.43 15.03 -32.66
CA GLU A 48 14.89 16.03 -31.68
C GLU A 48 16.12 15.57 -30.85
N LEU A 49 16.73 14.43 -31.18
CA LEU A 49 17.92 13.94 -30.50
C LEU A 49 19.08 14.94 -30.59
N ASP A 50 19.70 15.24 -29.45
CA ASP A 50 20.72 16.29 -29.33
C ASP A 50 21.93 15.79 -28.54
N ALA A 51 23.09 15.69 -29.22
CA ALA A 51 24.36 15.29 -28.62
C ALA A 51 24.78 16.19 -27.45
N ASN A 52 24.40 17.48 -27.46
CA ASN A 52 24.80 18.43 -26.41
C ASN A 52 24.06 18.21 -25.09
N ARG A 53 22.98 17.44 -25.09
CA ARG A 53 22.24 17.09 -23.86
C ARG A 53 22.81 15.86 -23.16
N LEU A 54 23.65 15.08 -23.85
CA LEU A 54 24.23 13.86 -23.28
C LEU A 54 25.02 14.15 -22.01
N PRO A 55 25.02 13.23 -21.02
CA PRO A 55 25.75 13.40 -19.78
C PRO A 55 27.27 13.52 -20.03
N SER A 56 27.89 14.55 -19.43
CA SER A 56 29.33 14.79 -19.52
C SER A 56 30.12 13.85 -18.62
N GLN A 57 31.07 13.10 -19.21
CA GLN A 57 31.98 12.23 -18.46
C GLN A 57 32.88 13.03 -17.53
N GLU A 58 33.52 14.10 -18.03
CA GLU A 58 34.44 14.93 -17.24
C GLU A 58 33.74 15.53 -16.00
N GLN A 59 32.53 16.07 -16.17
CA GLN A 59 31.81 16.67 -15.05
C GLN A 59 31.37 15.62 -14.02
N THR A 60 30.88 14.47 -14.47
CA THR A 60 30.39 13.42 -13.57
C THR A 60 31.53 12.68 -12.86
N GLU A 61 32.71 12.58 -13.46
CA GLU A 61 33.93 12.12 -12.77
C GLU A 61 34.32 13.03 -11.63
N ALA A 62 34.37 14.34 -11.88
CA ALA A 62 34.66 15.33 -10.86
C ALA A 62 33.64 15.29 -9.72
N ASP A 63 32.35 15.15 -10.04
CA ASP A 63 31.26 15.05 -9.06
C ASP A 63 31.40 13.79 -8.18
N VAL A 64 31.69 12.62 -8.76
CA VAL A 64 31.87 11.37 -8.01
C VAL A 64 33.09 11.42 -7.10
N VAL A 65 34.22 11.91 -7.60
CA VAL A 65 35.44 12.09 -6.78
C VAL A 65 35.19 13.06 -5.63
N ALA A 66 34.50 14.18 -5.89
CA ALA A 66 34.12 15.13 -4.86
C ALA A 66 33.18 14.49 -3.81
N ALA A 67 32.23 13.65 -4.24
CA ALA A 67 31.32 12.95 -3.35
C ALA A 67 32.03 11.89 -2.48
N MET A 68 32.98 11.14 -3.04
CA MET A 68 33.81 10.19 -2.27
C MET A 68 34.62 10.92 -1.20
N ASN A 69 35.30 12.00 -1.56
CA ASN A 69 36.06 12.83 -0.62
C ASN A 69 35.16 13.45 0.48
N ALA A 70 33.95 13.85 0.12
CA ALA A 70 32.99 14.39 1.08
C ALA A 70 32.43 13.33 2.04
N ALA A 71 32.32 12.07 1.60
CA ALA A 71 31.93 10.94 2.44
C ALA A 71 33.06 10.56 3.42
N ASP A 72 34.30 10.46 2.93
CA ASP A 72 35.49 10.23 3.75
C ASP A 72 35.62 11.31 4.86
N ALA A 73 35.68 12.59 4.47
CA ALA A 73 35.79 13.70 5.40
C ALA A 73 34.62 13.77 6.41
N PHE A 74 33.43 13.28 6.02
CA PHE A 74 32.31 13.17 6.94
C PHE A 74 32.59 12.12 8.02
N PHE A 75 32.95 10.89 7.63
CA PHE A 75 33.25 9.82 8.59
C PHE A 75 34.43 10.19 9.49
N GLN A 76 35.50 10.74 8.91
CA GLN A 76 36.68 11.19 9.67
C GLN A 76 36.32 12.19 10.79
N ARG A 77 35.28 13.01 10.58
CA ARG A 77 34.82 14.00 11.57
C ARG A 77 33.86 13.42 12.60
N VAL A 78 32.99 12.48 12.23
CA VAL A 78 31.88 12.03 13.09
C VAL A 78 32.13 10.69 13.78
N THR A 79 33.18 9.97 13.41
CA THR A 79 33.56 8.69 14.02
C THR A 79 34.96 8.74 14.63
N ASP A 80 35.28 7.78 15.50
CA ASP A 80 36.66 7.53 15.93
C ASP A 80 37.50 6.91 14.77
N PRO A 81 38.85 6.88 14.89
CA PRO A 81 39.71 6.35 13.85
C PRO A 81 39.44 4.88 13.46
N SER A 82 39.08 4.02 14.43
CA SER A 82 38.84 2.60 14.15
C SER A 82 37.55 2.42 13.33
N ASN A 83 36.50 3.14 13.67
CA ASN A 83 35.23 3.08 12.96
C ASN A 83 35.33 3.76 11.58
N HIS A 84 36.08 4.86 11.48
CA HIS A 84 36.43 5.48 10.20
C HIS A 84 37.11 4.47 9.26
N ASP A 85 38.14 3.79 9.73
CA ASP A 85 38.89 2.82 8.93
C ASP A 85 38.02 1.60 8.55
N ALA A 86 37.05 1.24 9.39
CA ALA A 86 36.06 0.21 9.06
C ALA A 86 35.16 0.65 7.91
N TRP A 87 34.64 1.88 7.94
CA TRP A 87 33.85 2.44 6.84
C TRP A 87 34.64 2.55 5.54
N MET A 88 35.88 3.05 5.57
CA MET A 88 36.69 3.18 4.36
C MET A 88 37.04 1.81 3.76
N ARG A 89 37.27 0.78 4.59
CA ARG A 89 37.46 -0.60 4.12
C ARG A 89 36.17 -1.20 3.55
N PHE A 90 35.03 -0.90 4.15
CA PHE A 90 33.74 -1.38 3.68
C PHE A 90 33.38 -0.77 2.31
N LEU A 91 33.52 0.56 2.19
CA LEU A 91 33.19 1.29 0.97
C LEU A 91 34.20 1.05 -0.16
N ASP A 92 35.48 0.89 0.18
CA ASP A 92 36.58 0.59 -0.75
C ASP A 92 36.60 1.50 -2.00
N PHE A 93 36.91 2.78 -1.80
CA PHE A 93 36.96 3.76 -2.91
C PHE A 93 38.13 3.55 -3.88
N ALA A 94 39.17 2.82 -3.46
CA ALA A 94 40.45 2.75 -4.16
C ALA A 94 40.36 2.22 -5.61
N PRO A 95 39.59 1.16 -5.93
CA PRO A 95 39.47 0.66 -7.30
C PRO A 95 38.91 1.69 -8.27
N LEU A 96 37.84 2.39 -7.88
CA LEU A 96 37.22 3.42 -8.72
C LEU A 96 38.12 4.65 -8.85
N GLN A 97 38.67 5.13 -7.73
CA GLN A 97 39.57 6.29 -7.74
C GLN A 97 40.79 6.04 -8.64
N SER A 98 41.44 4.88 -8.50
CA SER A 98 42.59 4.52 -9.33
C SER A 98 42.22 4.39 -10.81
N ALA A 99 41.02 3.87 -11.12
CA ALA A 99 40.56 3.73 -12.49
C ALA A 99 40.28 5.09 -13.17
N ILE A 100 39.76 6.06 -12.41
CA ILE A 100 39.54 7.43 -12.88
C ILE A 100 40.90 8.15 -13.06
N GLU A 101 41.75 8.14 -12.02
CA GLU A 101 43.06 8.82 -12.06
C GLU A 101 43.99 8.24 -13.13
N GLY A 102 43.96 6.92 -13.32
CA GLY A 102 44.70 6.23 -14.37
C GLY A 102 44.12 6.38 -15.77
N ASN A 103 42.97 7.06 -15.92
CA ASN A 103 42.20 7.17 -17.16
C ASN A 103 42.03 5.81 -17.86
N GLU A 104 41.62 4.82 -17.07
CA GLU A 104 41.45 3.45 -17.52
C GLU A 104 40.29 3.32 -18.53
N SER A 105 40.19 2.15 -19.17
CA SER A 105 39.10 1.88 -20.11
C SER A 105 37.71 2.12 -19.48
N VAL A 106 36.74 2.54 -20.31
CA VAL A 106 35.34 2.75 -19.89
C VAL A 106 34.78 1.51 -19.17
N ALA A 107 35.12 0.30 -19.63
CA ALA A 107 34.70 -0.94 -18.99
C ALA A 107 35.27 -1.08 -17.57
N LYS A 108 36.56 -0.79 -17.37
CA LYS A 108 37.20 -0.90 -16.05
C LYS A 108 36.65 0.15 -15.07
N ARG A 109 36.46 1.40 -15.52
CA ARG A 109 35.82 2.46 -14.72
C ARG A 109 34.37 2.11 -14.38
N GLY A 110 33.61 1.60 -15.36
CA GLY A 110 32.23 1.16 -15.18
C GLY A 110 32.10 0.04 -14.16
N ASN A 111 32.93 -1.00 -14.25
CA ASN A 111 32.91 -2.13 -13.31
C ASN A 111 33.21 -1.68 -11.88
N ALA A 112 34.23 -0.83 -11.68
CA ALA A 112 34.56 -0.31 -10.36
C ALA A 112 33.44 0.60 -9.79
N ALA A 113 32.76 1.38 -10.65
CA ALA A 113 31.64 2.21 -10.24
C ALA A 113 30.40 1.38 -9.87
N VAL A 114 30.12 0.28 -10.59
CA VAL A 114 29.07 -0.68 -10.24
C VAL A 114 29.36 -1.33 -8.89
N GLU A 115 30.59 -1.81 -8.66
CA GLU A 115 30.98 -2.43 -7.39
C GLU A 115 30.78 -1.47 -6.20
N LEU A 116 31.19 -0.21 -6.34
CA LEU A 116 30.95 0.79 -5.29
C LEU A 116 29.45 1.07 -5.08
N SER A 117 28.67 1.14 -6.17
CA SER A 117 27.22 1.33 -6.08
C SER A 117 26.52 0.20 -5.30
N GLN A 118 26.98 -1.04 -5.47
CA GLN A 118 26.46 -2.20 -4.76
C GLN A 118 26.75 -2.11 -3.26
N ARG A 119 27.98 -1.70 -2.87
CA ARG A 119 28.37 -1.49 -1.46
C ARG A 119 27.59 -0.36 -0.79
N LEU A 120 27.09 0.60 -1.56
CA LEU A 120 26.30 1.72 -1.06
C LEU A 120 24.83 1.38 -0.80
N SER A 121 24.38 0.15 -1.07
CA SER A 121 22.98 -0.25 -0.88
C SER A 121 22.91 -1.59 -0.13
N GLY A 122 22.26 -1.62 1.03
CA GLY A 122 22.23 -2.82 1.86
C GLY A 122 21.51 -2.59 3.19
N PRO A 123 21.40 -3.62 4.06
CA PRO A 123 20.74 -3.49 5.36
C PRO A 123 21.57 -2.71 6.40
N GLU A 124 22.86 -2.50 6.12
CA GLU A 124 23.84 -1.93 7.06
C GLU A 124 23.46 -0.52 7.54
N GLU A 125 23.56 -0.32 8.86
CA GLU A 125 23.26 0.97 9.48
C GLU A 125 24.30 2.02 9.10
N GLY A 126 23.86 3.21 8.71
CA GLY A 126 24.71 4.30 8.23
C GLY A 126 24.61 4.52 6.71
N LEU A 127 24.16 3.53 5.93
CA LEU A 127 23.92 3.71 4.49
C LEU A 127 22.77 4.69 4.19
N GLU A 128 21.90 5.00 5.16
CA GLU A 128 20.86 6.03 5.05
C GLU A 128 21.38 7.46 5.10
N LEU A 129 22.64 7.66 5.50
CA LEU A 129 23.21 8.97 5.73
C LEU A 129 23.27 9.76 4.43
N SER A 130 22.87 11.03 4.49
CA SER A 130 22.72 11.88 3.30
C SER A 130 24.00 12.01 2.45
N ARG A 131 25.19 11.81 3.05
CA ARG A 131 26.48 11.80 2.33
C ARG A 131 26.63 10.59 1.42
N LEU A 132 26.22 9.41 1.88
CA LEU A 132 26.28 8.18 1.10
C LEU A 132 25.18 8.14 0.04
N VAL A 133 23.98 8.66 0.35
CA VAL A 133 22.92 8.85 -0.65
C VAL A 133 23.38 9.78 -1.78
N ALA A 134 24.02 10.91 -1.46
CA ALA A 134 24.53 11.83 -2.49
C ALA A 134 25.68 11.22 -3.33
N LEU A 135 26.51 10.36 -2.73
CA LEU A 135 27.51 9.60 -3.46
C LEU A 135 26.86 8.60 -4.44
N ARG A 136 25.83 7.88 -4.00
CA ARG A 136 25.04 6.97 -4.85
C ARG A 136 24.42 7.70 -6.04
N GLU A 137 23.78 8.84 -5.82
CA GLU A 137 23.22 9.68 -6.88
C GLU A 137 24.28 10.19 -7.88
N SER A 138 25.50 10.47 -7.39
CA SER A 138 26.61 10.89 -8.26
C SER A 138 27.16 9.73 -9.07
N LEU A 139 27.23 8.52 -8.49
CA LEU A 139 27.61 7.30 -9.20
C LEU A 139 26.61 6.92 -10.29
N ASP A 140 25.31 7.02 -10.03
CA ASP A 140 24.27 6.76 -11.03
C ASP A 140 24.43 7.70 -12.24
N ARG A 141 24.72 9.00 -12.01
CA ARG A 141 25.03 9.97 -13.07
C ARG A 141 26.32 9.64 -13.82
N TYR A 142 27.36 9.20 -13.11
CA TYR A 142 28.62 8.81 -13.73
C TYR A 142 28.51 7.54 -14.58
N LEU A 143 27.80 6.52 -14.10
CA LEU A 143 27.49 5.32 -14.87
C LEU A 143 26.71 5.66 -16.15
N ALA A 144 25.74 6.58 -16.08
CA ALA A 144 25.04 7.10 -17.25
C ALA A 144 26.00 7.81 -18.22
N ALA A 145 26.93 8.64 -17.74
CA ALA A 145 27.93 9.31 -18.56
C ALA A 145 28.91 8.34 -19.25
N LEU A 146 29.35 7.30 -18.55
CA LEU A 146 30.19 6.25 -19.12
C LEU A 146 29.48 5.51 -20.25
N ARG A 147 28.16 5.26 -20.10
CA ARG A 147 27.36 4.53 -21.07
C ARG A 147 26.93 5.38 -22.28
N TYR A 148 26.52 6.63 -22.05
CA TYR A 148 25.86 7.46 -23.06
C TYR A 148 26.65 8.72 -23.47
N GLY A 149 27.68 9.11 -22.73
CA GLY A 149 28.39 10.38 -22.94
C GLY A 149 29.17 10.50 -24.25
N ASN A 150 29.36 9.40 -24.99
CA ASN A 150 29.93 9.47 -26.35
C ASN A 150 28.83 9.84 -27.36
N PRO A 151 28.94 10.93 -28.13
CA PRO A 151 27.88 11.39 -29.03
C PRO A 151 27.40 10.35 -30.05
N GLU A 152 28.31 9.71 -30.77
CA GLU A 152 27.96 8.75 -31.83
C GLU A 152 27.31 7.50 -31.25
N ARG A 153 27.94 6.88 -30.24
CA ARG A 153 27.44 5.63 -29.64
C ARG A 153 26.21 5.87 -28.77
N GLY A 154 26.19 6.97 -28.03
CA GLY A 154 25.09 7.34 -27.14
C GLY A 154 23.80 7.58 -27.89
N LEU A 155 23.83 8.42 -28.94
CA LEU A 155 22.64 8.68 -29.76
C LEU A 155 22.17 7.42 -30.49
N ALA A 156 23.08 6.60 -31.03
CA ALA A 156 22.71 5.34 -31.69
C ALA A 156 22.01 4.36 -30.73
N VAL A 157 22.45 4.27 -29.47
CA VAL A 157 21.76 3.45 -28.46
C VAL A 157 20.36 3.99 -28.18
N ILE A 158 20.22 5.31 -28.04
CA ILE A 158 18.94 5.97 -27.74
C ILE A 158 17.94 5.81 -28.90
N GLU A 159 18.39 6.01 -30.13
CA GLU A 159 17.59 5.80 -31.33
C GLU A 159 17.05 4.37 -31.39
N ARG A 160 17.91 3.38 -31.13
CA ARG A 160 17.51 1.97 -31.06
C ARG A 160 16.49 1.68 -29.95
N GLN A 161 16.58 2.36 -28.79
CA GLN A 161 15.56 2.23 -27.74
C GLN A 161 14.22 2.81 -28.19
N LEU A 162 14.22 3.94 -28.90
CA LEU A 162 13.01 4.53 -29.47
C LEU A 162 12.39 3.64 -30.57
N GLU A 163 13.22 3.00 -31.39
CA GLU A 163 12.76 1.98 -32.35
C GLU A 163 12.15 0.77 -31.64
N THR A 164 12.78 0.29 -30.57
CA THR A 164 12.27 -0.83 -29.77
C THR A 164 10.91 -0.47 -29.16
N LEU A 165 10.78 0.75 -28.61
CA LEU A 165 9.51 1.25 -28.08
C LEU A 165 8.42 1.32 -29.16
N ALA A 166 8.76 1.80 -30.35
CA ALA A 166 7.83 1.81 -31.48
C ALA A 166 7.42 0.38 -31.89
N GLY A 167 8.36 -0.57 -31.89
CA GLY A 167 8.10 -1.98 -32.18
C GLY A 167 7.15 -2.64 -31.18
N ILE A 168 7.33 -2.36 -29.87
CA ILE A 168 6.42 -2.84 -28.81
C ILE A 168 4.98 -2.36 -29.08
N LEU A 169 4.79 -1.09 -29.46
CA LEU A 169 3.47 -0.51 -29.71
C LEU A 169 2.85 -0.94 -31.06
N SER A 170 3.68 -1.26 -32.06
CA SER A 170 3.23 -1.59 -33.41
C SER A 170 2.91 -3.08 -33.61
N SER A 171 3.34 -3.97 -32.71
CA SER A 171 3.11 -5.42 -32.75
C SER A 171 3.55 -6.13 -34.05
N GLU A 172 4.86 -6.15 -34.32
CA GLU A 172 5.42 -6.90 -35.47
C GLU A 172 5.80 -8.37 -35.14
N GLU A 173 5.84 -8.79 -33.87
CA GLU A 173 6.66 -9.95 -33.50
C GLU A 173 5.96 -11.32 -33.28
N ASN A 174 4.64 -11.46 -33.46
CA ASN A 174 3.99 -12.79 -33.42
C ASN A 174 2.93 -12.94 -34.51
N ALA A 175 3.35 -12.83 -35.76
CA ALA A 175 2.56 -13.25 -36.91
C ALA A 175 2.83 -14.74 -37.21
N ASP A 176 2.20 -15.63 -36.45
CA ASP A 176 1.65 -16.82 -37.13
C ASP A 176 0.63 -16.28 -38.15
N GLU A 177 0.80 -16.66 -39.41
CA GLU A 177 0.39 -15.98 -40.66
C GLU A 177 -1.12 -15.59 -40.85
N GLN A 178 -1.97 -15.52 -39.82
CA GLN A 178 -3.41 -15.31 -39.98
C GLN A 178 -4.10 -14.37 -38.97
N THR A 179 -3.36 -13.60 -38.16
CA THR A 179 -3.97 -12.59 -37.27
C THR A 179 -3.57 -11.18 -37.70
N GLU A 180 -4.54 -10.36 -38.10
CA GLU A 180 -4.31 -8.94 -38.42
C GLU A 180 -3.63 -8.24 -37.22
N SER A 181 -2.51 -7.56 -37.50
CA SER A 181 -1.74 -6.78 -36.53
C SER A 181 -2.63 -5.66 -35.98
N MET A 182 -3.06 -5.77 -34.73
CA MET A 182 -3.94 -4.80 -34.08
C MET A 182 -3.08 -3.77 -33.32
N PRO A 183 -3.25 -2.46 -33.55
CA PRO A 183 -2.52 -1.43 -32.80
C PRO A 183 -2.80 -1.56 -31.30
N ARG A 184 -1.74 -1.54 -30.48
CA ARG A 184 -1.80 -1.69 -29.03
C ARG A 184 -1.51 -0.36 -28.34
N THR A 185 -2.28 -0.03 -27.30
CA THR A 185 -2.00 1.13 -26.46
C THR A 185 -1.11 0.73 -25.28
N LEU A 186 -0.55 1.71 -24.57
CA LEU A 186 0.16 1.45 -23.31
C LEU A 186 -0.73 0.75 -22.26
N ALA A 187 -2.05 0.92 -22.34
CA ALA A 187 -2.99 0.27 -21.41
C ALA A 187 -3.08 -1.26 -21.63
N ASP A 188 -2.77 -1.71 -22.84
CA ASP A 188 -2.90 -3.11 -23.27
C ASP A 188 -1.63 -3.93 -23.01
N LEU A 189 -0.55 -3.28 -22.56
CA LEU A 189 0.76 -3.93 -22.33
C LEU A 189 0.85 -4.59 -20.97
N PHE A 190 1.58 -5.70 -20.91
CA PHE A 190 1.58 -6.57 -19.73
C PHE A 190 3.00 -6.92 -19.25
N GLY A 191 3.17 -6.98 -17.92
CA GLY A 191 4.30 -7.61 -17.23
C GLY A 191 5.70 -7.25 -17.78
N GLU A 192 6.21 -8.11 -18.66
CA GLU A 192 7.52 -7.96 -19.30
C GLU A 192 7.60 -6.76 -20.26
N GLU A 193 6.57 -6.48 -21.05
CA GLU A 193 6.57 -5.34 -21.99
C GLU A 193 6.62 -4.01 -21.23
N VAL A 194 5.87 -3.91 -20.13
CA VAL A 194 5.90 -2.73 -19.25
C VAL A 194 7.29 -2.57 -18.62
N ALA A 195 7.94 -3.67 -18.20
CA ALA A 195 9.31 -3.63 -17.68
C ALA A 195 10.34 -3.22 -18.75
N GLN A 196 10.15 -3.62 -20.01
CA GLN A 196 10.99 -3.16 -21.12
C GLN A 196 10.81 -1.66 -21.38
N ILE A 197 9.56 -1.17 -21.38
CA ILE A 197 9.29 0.27 -21.50
C ILE A 197 9.88 1.05 -20.33
N GLU A 198 9.77 0.54 -19.10
CA GLU A 198 10.41 1.14 -17.92
C GLU A 198 11.92 1.29 -18.13
N SER A 199 12.60 0.24 -18.61
CA SER A 199 14.04 0.29 -18.92
C SER A 199 14.38 1.28 -20.06
N ILE A 200 13.54 1.37 -21.08
CA ILE A 200 13.67 2.38 -22.16
C ILE A 200 13.54 3.78 -21.58
N VAL A 201 12.50 4.04 -20.79
CA VAL A 201 12.23 5.35 -20.17
C VAL A 201 13.38 5.76 -19.24
N GLU A 202 13.89 4.84 -18.42
CA GLU A 202 15.07 5.06 -17.58
C GLU A 202 16.30 5.40 -18.43
N THR A 203 16.50 4.71 -19.57
CA THR A 203 17.60 4.96 -20.50
C THR A 203 17.51 6.36 -21.14
N LEU A 204 16.32 6.74 -21.63
CA LEU A 204 16.08 8.06 -22.22
C LEU A 204 16.32 9.17 -21.19
N ALA A 205 15.82 9.00 -19.97
CA ALA A 205 16.01 9.94 -18.89
C ALA A 205 17.48 10.07 -18.48
N ALA A 206 18.20 8.95 -18.31
CA ALA A 206 19.62 8.94 -17.95
C ALA A 206 20.51 9.59 -19.02
N ALA A 207 20.11 9.53 -20.30
CA ALA A 207 20.80 10.20 -21.39
C ALA A 207 20.32 11.66 -21.64
N ASN A 208 19.40 12.16 -20.83
CA ASN A 208 18.74 13.47 -20.97
C ASN A 208 18.08 13.69 -22.35
N GLN A 209 17.49 12.63 -22.93
CA GLN A 209 16.79 12.69 -24.22
C GLN A 209 15.28 12.50 -24.05
N ALA A 210 14.52 12.97 -25.05
CA ALA A 210 13.09 12.71 -25.18
C ALA A 210 12.27 13.02 -23.91
N SER A 211 12.54 14.14 -23.25
CA SER A 211 11.95 14.48 -21.94
C SER A 211 10.43 14.57 -21.95
N ASP A 212 9.80 15.03 -23.04
CA ASP A 212 8.34 15.04 -23.19
C ASP A 212 7.78 13.61 -23.25
N LEU A 213 8.39 12.73 -24.05
CA LEU A 213 8.00 11.32 -24.14
C LEU A 213 8.12 10.62 -22.78
N VAL A 214 9.25 10.81 -22.09
CA VAL A 214 9.47 10.31 -20.72
C VAL A 214 8.37 10.81 -19.78
N ALA A 215 8.09 12.11 -19.77
CA ALA A 215 7.07 12.70 -18.91
C ALA A 215 5.67 12.14 -19.19
N ARG A 216 5.31 11.93 -20.46
CA ARG A 216 3.99 11.40 -20.83
C ARG A 216 3.84 9.92 -20.48
N ILE A 217 4.84 9.09 -20.74
CA ILE A 217 4.79 7.67 -20.36
C ILE A 217 4.73 7.53 -18.84
N THR A 218 5.62 8.22 -18.10
CA THR A 218 5.60 8.18 -16.63
C THR A 218 4.32 8.77 -16.03
N GLY A 219 3.69 9.74 -16.71
CA GLY A 219 2.36 10.26 -16.38
C GLY A 219 1.25 9.22 -16.55
N ARG A 220 1.30 8.42 -17.63
CA ARG A 220 0.35 7.33 -17.89
C ARG A 220 0.39 6.23 -16.82
N TYR A 221 1.57 5.96 -16.26
CA TYR A 221 1.82 4.98 -15.19
C TYR A 221 2.10 5.65 -13.84
N SER A 222 1.19 6.52 -13.40
CA SER A 222 1.33 7.29 -12.15
C SER A 222 0.31 6.95 -11.07
N SER A 223 -0.58 5.99 -11.33
CA SER A 223 -1.63 5.61 -10.37
C SER A 223 -1.02 4.89 -9.16
N PRO A 224 -1.67 4.95 -7.99
CA PRO A 224 -1.26 4.17 -6.81
C PRO A 224 -1.10 2.69 -7.16
N ASN A 225 -0.07 2.05 -6.61
CA ASN A 225 0.20 0.61 -6.79
C ASN A 225 0.02 -0.20 -5.51
N LEU A 226 -0.30 0.45 -4.39
CA LEU A 226 -0.76 -0.16 -3.15
C LEU A 226 -2.06 0.50 -2.71
N ARG A 227 -3.08 -0.28 -2.36
CA ARG A 227 -4.33 0.21 -1.77
C ARG A 227 -4.71 -0.63 -0.57
N ALA A 228 -5.21 0.00 0.48
CA ALA A 228 -5.75 -0.68 1.63
C ALA A 228 -7.09 -0.08 2.03
N PHE A 229 -7.99 -0.90 2.54
CA PHE A 229 -9.34 -0.52 2.89
C PHE A 229 -9.72 -1.13 4.22
N VAL A 230 -10.46 -0.38 5.04
CA VAL A 230 -11.09 -0.88 6.26
C VAL A 230 -12.57 -0.58 6.15
N ASP A 231 -13.41 -1.58 6.42
CA ASP A 231 -14.86 -1.43 6.38
C ASP A 231 -15.33 -0.49 7.52
N GLY A 232 -16.23 0.43 7.18
CA GLY A 232 -16.75 1.43 8.09
C GLY A 232 -17.52 0.83 9.27
N ARG A 233 -18.05 -0.39 9.14
CA ARG A 233 -18.68 -1.11 10.26
C ARG A 233 -17.65 -1.51 11.31
N VAL A 234 -16.45 -1.93 10.92
CA VAL A 234 -15.38 -2.24 11.89
C VAL A 234 -15.04 -1.02 12.73
N ILE A 235 -14.98 0.16 12.11
CA ILE A 235 -14.72 1.43 12.80
C ILE A 235 -15.92 1.82 13.67
N SER A 236 -17.13 1.71 13.13
CA SER A 236 -18.37 2.06 13.83
C SER A 236 -18.58 1.16 15.05
N ASP A 237 -18.31 -0.15 14.95
CA ASP A 237 -18.43 -1.13 16.03
C ASP A 237 -17.38 -0.90 17.11
N ALA A 238 -16.16 -0.49 16.75
CA ALA A 238 -15.12 -0.14 17.71
C ALA A 238 -15.47 1.10 18.57
N ILE A 239 -16.32 1.99 18.05
CA ILE A 239 -16.78 3.20 18.75
C ILE A 239 -18.11 2.96 19.46
N THR A 240 -18.96 2.10 18.91
CA THR A 240 -20.33 1.94 19.37
C THR A 240 -20.37 1.29 20.74
N ARG A 241 -20.93 2.02 21.71
CA ARG A 241 -21.07 1.52 23.08
C ARG A 241 -22.32 2.05 23.75
N PRO A 242 -22.97 1.22 24.59
CA PRO A 242 -24.02 1.73 25.46
C PRO A 242 -23.42 2.66 26.52
N VAL A 243 -24.20 3.66 26.89
CA VAL A 243 -23.91 4.59 27.99
C VAL A 243 -24.96 4.39 29.06
N ASN A 244 -24.51 4.21 30.30
CA ASN A 244 -25.35 4.25 31.49
C ASN A 244 -24.58 5.03 32.55
N ASN A 245 -24.90 6.31 32.68
CA ASN A 245 -24.20 7.23 33.57
C ASN A 245 -25.13 7.68 34.71
N PRO A 246 -25.15 6.96 35.86
CA PRO A 246 -25.84 7.42 37.05
C PRO A 246 -25.03 8.52 37.76
N GLU A 247 -25.69 9.61 38.11
CA GLU A 247 -25.09 10.77 38.79
C GLU A 247 -25.93 11.16 40.02
N ARG A 248 -25.27 11.57 41.10
CA ARG A 248 -25.94 12.19 42.25
C ARG A 248 -26.21 13.67 41.95
N VAL A 249 -27.45 14.11 42.12
CA VAL A 249 -27.84 15.51 42.02
C VAL A 249 -27.77 16.16 43.40
N ASN A 250 -27.03 17.26 43.51
CA ASN A 250 -27.09 18.20 44.63
C ASN A 250 -26.96 19.62 44.05
N ASP A 251 -28.08 20.30 43.85
CA ASP A 251 -28.14 21.59 43.16
C ASP A 251 -29.06 22.57 43.91
N CYS A 252 -29.01 23.84 43.56
CA CYS A 252 -29.95 24.86 44.00
C CYS A 252 -30.65 25.48 42.79
N LEU A 253 -31.98 25.36 42.73
CA LEU A 253 -32.79 25.95 41.67
C LEU A 253 -33.80 26.92 42.29
N LEU A 254 -33.70 28.20 41.91
CA LEU A 254 -34.62 29.26 42.36
C LEU A 254 -34.83 29.27 43.89
N GLY A 255 -33.73 29.14 44.65
CA GLY A 255 -33.74 29.11 46.12
C GLY A 255 -34.19 27.79 46.75
N THR A 256 -34.44 26.75 45.96
CA THR A 256 -34.79 25.40 46.44
C THR A 256 -33.59 24.47 46.30
N ARG A 257 -33.14 23.86 47.39
CA ARG A 257 -32.05 22.86 47.37
C ARG A 257 -32.59 21.52 46.91
N ILE A 258 -32.05 20.97 45.83
CA ILE A 258 -32.52 19.75 45.17
C ILE A 258 -31.46 18.66 45.33
N ILE A 259 -31.87 17.54 45.92
CA ILE A 259 -31.02 16.37 46.14
C ILE A 259 -31.69 15.14 45.54
N GLY A 260 -30.95 14.32 44.80
CA GLY A 260 -31.51 13.09 44.24
C GLY A 260 -30.55 12.37 43.30
N ASP A 261 -31.14 11.62 42.38
CA ASP A 261 -30.43 10.80 41.41
C ASP A 261 -30.85 11.20 40.00
N ALA A 262 -29.86 11.26 39.12
CA ALA A 262 -30.02 11.46 37.68
C ALA A 262 -29.37 10.29 36.94
N ARG A 263 -29.87 9.99 35.75
CA ARG A 263 -29.34 8.93 34.90
C ARG A 263 -29.49 9.28 33.44
N VAL A 264 -28.40 9.14 32.70
CA VAL A 264 -28.40 9.11 31.23
C VAL A 264 -28.21 7.68 30.77
N VAL A 265 -29.16 7.17 29.97
CA VAL A 265 -29.05 5.87 29.30
C VAL A 265 -29.16 6.09 27.79
N GLY A 266 -28.18 5.63 27.01
CA GLY A 266 -28.14 5.89 25.58
C GLY A 266 -27.08 5.08 24.87
N ASN A 267 -26.77 5.46 23.62
CA ASN A 267 -25.72 4.86 22.83
C ASN A 267 -24.81 5.93 22.25
N VAL A 268 -23.51 5.72 22.32
CA VAL A 268 -22.54 6.42 21.49
C VAL A 268 -22.40 5.62 20.20
N THR A 269 -22.44 6.29 19.06
CA THR A 269 -22.18 5.68 17.74
C THR A 269 -21.19 6.53 16.97
N GLY A 270 -20.42 5.89 16.08
CA GLY A 270 -19.55 6.53 15.11
C GLY A 270 -20.11 6.36 13.70
N SER A 271 -19.89 7.34 12.84
CA SER A 271 -20.20 7.25 11.40
C SER A 271 -19.14 7.99 10.59
N LEU A 272 -18.72 7.40 9.47
CA LEU A 272 -17.74 8.03 8.59
C LEU A 272 -18.40 9.12 7.74
N LEU A 273 -17.61 10.15 7.41
CA LEU A 273 -17.99 11.18 6.46
C LEU A 273 -17.02 11.14 5.28
N PRO A 274 -17.51 11.34 4.04
CA PRO A 274 -16.63 11.41 2.87
C PRO A 274 -15.56 12.49 2.99
N SER A 275 -14.31 12.13 2.70
CA SER A 275 -13.16 13.02 2.73
C SER A 275 -11.96 12.40 2.01
N GLU A 276 -11.17 13.23 1.34
CA GLU A 276 -9.87 12.86 0.76
C GLU A 276 -8.74 13.62 1.46
N GLY A 277 -7.59 12.96 1.65
CA GLY A 277 -6.43 13.48 2.37
C GLY A 277 -6.55 13.43 3.90
N ASN A 278 -7.71 13.06 4.45
CA ASN A 278 -7.93 12.80 5.86
C ASN A 278 -9.17 11.91 6.03
N ILE A 279 -9.28 11.27 7.19
CA ILE A 279 -10.48 10.50 7.56
C ILE A 279 -11.37 11.39 8.40
N ARG A 280 -12.66 11.46 8.08
CA ARG A 280 -13.65 12.20 8.88
C ARG A 280 -14.61 11.24 9.57
N LEU A 281 -14.79 11.46 10.86
CA LEU A 281 -15.64 10.63 11.72
C LEU A 281 -16.57 11.52 12.53
N LEU A 282 -17.87 11.25 12.51
CA LEU A 282 -18.86 11.87 13.37
C LEU A 282 -19.18 10.92 14.53
N ILE A 283 -18.85 11.34 15.75
CA ILE A 283 -19.25 10.66 16.98
C ILE A 283 -20.53 11.32 17.48
N ARG A 284 -21.55 10.54 17.77
CA ARG A 284 -22.83 11.01 18.33
C ARG A 284 -23.26 10.20 19.54
N LEU A 285 -23.84 10.86 20.52
CA LEU A 285 -24.53 10.29 21.67
C LEU A 285 -26.02 10.61 21.54
N ASP A 286 -26.84 9.57 21.48
CA ASP A 286 -28.29 9.65 21.58
C ASP A 286 -28.71 8.98 22.89
N GLY A 287 -29.40 9.70 23.78
CA GLY A 287 -29.75 9.16 25.09
C GLY A 287 -31.02 9.71 25.72
N GLN A 288 -31.56 8.93 26.64
CA GLN A 288 -32.67 9.29 27.51
C GLN A 288 -32.15 9.73 28.87
N PHE A 289 -32.68 10.84 29.36
CA PHE A 289 -32.39 11.38 30.68
C PHE A 289 -33.58 11.14 31.61
N SER A 290 -33.29 10.68 32.82
CA SER A 290 -34.30 10.53 33.88
C SER A 290 -33.76 11.01 35.21
N THR A 291 -34.64 11.58 36.05
CA THR A 291 -34.28 12.01 37.40
C THR A 291 -35.36 11.70 38.41
N SER A 292 -34.92 11.52 39.67
CA SER A 292 -35.79 11.44 40.85
C SER A 292 -35.16 12.29 41.94
N THR A 293 -35.84 13.35 42.34
CA THR A 293 -35.27 14.37 43.22
C THR A 293 -36.22 14.80 44.33
N LYS A 294 -35.61 15.28 45.42
CA LYS A 294 -36.27 15.92 46.57
C LYS A 294 -35.77 17.36 46.67
N GLY A 295 -36.68 18.31 46.54
CA GLY A 295 -36.40 19.74 46.73
C GLY A 295 -36.79 20.20 48.13
N TYR A 296 -35.94 21.01 48.75
CA TYR A 296 -36.14 21.59 50.08
C TYR A 296 -36.19 23.12 49.97
N ASN A 297 -37.30 23.71 50.43
CA ASN A 297 -37.47 25.16 50.48
C ASN A 297 -38.16 25.53 51.82
N GLY A 298 -37.34 25.91 52.80
CA GLY A 298 -37.79 26.08 54.18
C GLY A 298 -38.43 24.80 54.74
N PRO A 299 -39.64 24.86 55.32
CA PRO A 299 -40.33 23.69 55.87
C PRO A 299 -41.02 22.82 54.79
N VAL A 300 -41.01 23.24 53.52
CA VAL A 300 -41.67 22.53 52.43
C VAL A 300 -40.69 21.61 51.72
N THR A 301 -41.07 20.35 51.56
CA THR A 301 -40.32 19.37 50.75
C THR A 301 -41.14 18.94 49.55
N LEU A 302 -40.57 19.02 48.34
CA LEU A 302 -41.19 18.54 47.11
C LEU A 302 -40.48 17.29 46.60
N ARG A 303 -41.22 16.32 46.06
CA ARG A 303 -40.69 15.19 45.31
C ARG A 303 -41.02 15.39 43.84
N SER A 304 -40.02 15.29 42.99
CA SER A 304 -40.17 15.46 41.54
C SER A 304 -39.45 14.38 40.78
N SER A 305 -39.97 14.06 39.60
CA SER A 305 -39.28 13.26 38.59
C SER A 305 -39.12 14.07 37.32
N GLY A 306 -38.05 13.81 36.59
CA GLY A 306 -37.79 14.42 35.29
C GLY A 306 -37.56 13.37 34.22
N PHE A 307 -37.98 13.65 33.00
CA PHE A 307 -37.69 12.84 31.83
C PHE A 307 -37.31 13.75 30.65
N GLY A 308 -36.39 13.29 29.81
CA GLY A 308 -35.85 14.09 28.72
C GLY A 308 -35.07 13.27 27.71
N GLN A 309 -34.70 13.91 26.61
CA GLN A 309 -33.77 13.38 25.63
C GLN A 309 -32.51 14.24 25.63
N VAL A 310 -31.37 13.60 25.42
CA VAL A 310 -30.07 14.25 25.30
C VAL A 310 -29.44 13.82 23.98
N TYR A 311 -28.81 14.77 23.31
CA TYR A 311 -28.05 14.54 22.10
C TYR A 311 -26.72 15.29 22.21
N ALA A 312 -25.62 14.63 21.87
CA ALA A 312 -24.35 15.30 21.68
C ALA A 312 -23.65 14.77 20.45
N ALA A 313 -22.89 15.61 19.75
CA ALA A 313 -22.13 15.18 18.58
C ALA A 313 -20.83 15.96 18.44
N ARG A 314 -19.82 15.31 17.87
CA ARG A 314 -18.51 15.90 17.60
C ARG A 314 -17.89 15.25 16.38
N GLN A 315 -17.33 16.08 15.50
CA GLN A 315 -16.56 15.59 14.36
C GLN A 315 -15.09 15.45 14.75
N LEU A 316 -14.50 14.32 14.42
CA LEU A 316 -13.07 14.08 14.42
C LEU A 316 -12.53 14.08 12.99
N VAL A 317 -11.34 14.66 12.82
CA VAL A 317 -10.56 14.63 11.58
C VAL A 317 -9.25 13.93 11.89
N ILE A 318 -9.03 12.78 11.29
CA ILE A 318 -7.84 11.95 11.51
C ILE A 318 -6.93 12.12 10.30
N THR A 319 -5.70 12.54 10.58
CA THR A 319 -4.59 12.61 9.61
C THR A 319 -3.61 11.49 9.89
N GLU A 320 -2.60 11.31 9.03
CA GLU A 320 -1.56 10.29 9.23
C GLU A 320 -0.80 10.46 10.56
N LYS A 321 -0.72 11.68 11.09
CA LYS A 321 0.11 11.99 12.27
C LYS A 321 -0.70 12.26 13.54
N ARG A 322 -1.96 12.68 13.42
CA ARG A 322 -2.76 13.15 14.56
C ARG A 322 -4.27 13.13 14.30
N VAL A 323 -5.01 13.11 15.40
CA VAL A 323 -6.45 13.37 15.43
C VAL A 323 -6.70 14.83 15.81
N PHE A 324 -7.61 15.48 15.10
CA PHE A 324 -8.16 16.78 15.44
C PHE A 324 -9.62 16.60 15.82
N ALA A 325 -10.01 17.18 16.94
CA ALA A 325 -11.37 17.08 17.45
C ALA A 325 -12.05 18.45 17.35
N GLY A 326 -13.05 18.57 16.49
CA GLY A 326 -13.80 19.81 16.30
C GLY A 326 -14.62 20.21 17.52
N GLU A 327 -15.29 21.35 17.48
CA GLU A 327 -16.13 21.78 18.61
C GLU A 327 -17.34 20.84 18.78
N PRO A 328 -17.58 20.25 19.97
CA PRO A 328 -18.77 19.45 20.20
C PRO A 328 -20.02 20.33 20.25
N ILE A 329 -21.16 19.73 19.90
CA ILE A 329 -22.48 20.29 20.12
C ILE A 329 -23.26 19.39 21.08
N ALA A 330 -24.14 19.99 21.87
CA ALA A 330 -25.04 19.28 22.77
C ALA A 330 -26.41 19.94 22.76
N THR A 331 -27.47 19.12 22.84
CA THR A 331 -28.84 19.57 23.04
C THR A 331 -29.51 18.69 24.10
N ALA A 332 -30.45 19.27 24.84
CA ALA A 332 -31.21 18.55 25.84
C ALA A 332 -32.67 19.01 25.84
N SER A 333 -33.58 18.07 26.06
CA SER A 333 -34.97 18.34 26.42
C SER A 333 -35.22 17.83 27.84
N LEU A 334 -36.11 18.50 28.57
CA LEU A 334 -36.44 18.13 29.93
C LEU A 334 -37.88 18.53 30.23
N SER A 335 -38.65 17.57 30.73
CA SER A 335 -39.96 17.77 31.32
C SER A 335 -39.94 17.23 32.73
N THR A 336 -40.50 17.99 33.67
CA THR A 336 -40.54 17.66 35.09
C THR A 336 -41.97 17.51 35.58
N GLN A 337 -42.17 16.56 36.49
CA GLN A 337 -43.42 16.34 37.18
C GLN A 337 -43.18 16.43 38.68
N ILE A 338 -43.97 17.27 39.34
CA ILE A 338 -44.01 17.32 40.81
C ILE A 338 -44.98 16.23 41.25
N ASN A 339 -44.42 15.21 41.89
CA ASN A 339 -45.18 14.02 42.31
C ASN A 339 -45.85 14.24 43.67
N GLN A 340 -45.19 15.00 44.56
CA GLN A 340 -45.70 15.20 45.92
C GLN A 340 -45.14 16.49 46.53
N ILE A 341 -45.98 17.22 47.28
CA ILE A 341 -45.57 18.36 48.11
C ILE A 341 -45.91 18.04 49.57
N ASN A 342 -44.91 18.08 50.44
CA ASN A 342 -45.00 17.72 51.84
C ASN A 342 -44.85 18.95 52.73
N HIS A 343 -45.84 19.13 53.61
CA HIS A 343 -45.87 20.10 54.71
C HIS A 343 -47.03 19.72 55.65
N PRO A 344 -46.97 19.91 56.98
CA PRO A 344 -48.08 19.55 57.89
C PRO A 344 -49.41 20.25 57.54
N LEU A 345 -49.37 21.55 57.27
CA LEU A 345 -50.55 22.37 56.99
C LEU A 345 -51.03 22.28 55.53
N LYS A 346 -52.33 22.00 55.32
CA LYS A 346 -52.99 21.94 53.99
C LYS A 346 -52.87 23.24 53.20
N LEU A 347 -53.04 24.38 53.87
CA LEU A 347 -52.99 25.71 53.24
C LEU A 347 -51.61 25.98 52.61
N VAL A 348 -50.54 25.67 53.35
CA VAL A 348 -49.15 25.82 52.88
C VAL A 348 -48.89 24.92 51.67
N ARG A 349 -49.43 23.69 51.65
CA ARG A 349 -49.33 22.81 50.47
C ARG A 349 -49.99 23.41 49.23
N LYS A 350 -51.16 24.04 49.37
CA LYS A 350 -51.87 24.68 48.26
C LYS A 350 -51.10 25.90 47.72
N ILE A 351 -50.56 26.73 48.60
CA ILE A 351 -49.71 27.87 48.23
C ILE A 351 -48.44 27.39 47.53
N ALA A 352 -47.75 26.40 48.10
CA ALA A 352 -46.55 25.82 47.53
C ALA A 352 -46.82 25.17 46.16
N SER A 353 -47.95 24.49 45.99
CA SER A 353 -48.37 23.91 44.70
C SER A 353 -48.59 24.98 43.64
N LYS A 354 -49.30 26.07 43.97
CA LYS A 354 -49.50 27.20 43.05
C LYS A 354 -48.17 27.84 42.64
N LYS A 355 -47.32 28.16 43.63
CA LYS A 355 -46.01 28.77 43.40
C LYS A 355 -45.08 27.87 42.59
N ALA A 356 -45.07 26.56 42.86
CA ALA A 356 -44.27 25.60 42.12
C ALA A 356 -44.75 25.45 40.66
N ALA A 357 -46.07 25.51 40.42
CA ALA A 357 -46.61 25.51 39.06
C ALA A 357 -46.24 26.77 38.28
N GLU A 358 -46.29 27.96 38.92
CA GLU A 358 -45.86 29.24 38.33
C GLU A 358 -44.37 29.24 37.97
N MET A 359 -43.53 28.66 38.83
CA MET A 359 -42.07 28.64 38.65
C MET A 359 -41.58 27.51 37.73
N LYS A 360 -42.43 26.53 37.41
CA LYS A 360 -42.05 25.32 36.65
C LYS A 360 -41.37 25.64 35.30
N PRO A 361 -41.93 26.50 34.42
CA PRO A 361 -41.31 26.76 33.11
C PRO A 361 -39.90 27.35 33.22
N GLN A 362 -39.69 28.25 34.18
CA GLN A 362 -38.39 28.86 34.42
C GLN A 362 -37.40 27.84 35.01
N ALA A 363 -37.84 27.02 35.96
CA ALA A 363 -37.02 25.96 36.55
C ALA A 363 -36.58 24.95 35.47
N GLU A 364 -37.50 24.51 34.60
CA GLU A 364 -37.19 23.62 33.48
C GLU A 364 -36.21 24.24 32.50
N ALA A 365 -36.36 25.53 32.15
CA ALA A 365 -35.42 26.22 31.28
C ALA A 365 -34.00 26.26 31.85
N ILE A 366 -33.86 26.54 33.16
CA ILE A 366 -32.56 26.53 33.86
C ILE A 366 -31.97 25.11 33.91
N SER A 367 -32.77 24.12 34.31
CA SER A 367 -32.33 22.73 34.41
C SER A 367 -31.91 22.16 33.05
N ARG A 368 -32.66 22.47 31.99
CA ARG A 368 -32.33 22.08 30.62
C ARG A 368 -30.99 22.64 30.18
N ARG A 369 -30.73 23.93 30.45
CA ARG A 369 -29.43 24.56 30.13
C ARG A 369 -28.30 23.91 30.91
N LYS A 370 -28.45 23.73 32.23
CA LYS A 370 -27.44 23.04 33.06
C LYS A 370 -27.17 21.61 32.57
N LEU A 371 -28.21 20.87 32.18
CA LEU A 371 -28.06 19.53 31.62
C LEU A 371 -27.30 19.55 30.29
N GLN A 372 -27.63 20.48 29.39
CA GLN A 372 -26.94 20.67 28.13
C GLN A 372 -25.46 21.02 28.33
N ASP A 373 -25.14 21.95 29.23
CA ASP A 373 -23.77 22.39 29.51
C ASP A 373 -22.92 21.25 30.09
N ARG A 374 -23.47 20.48 31.03
CA ARG A 374 -22.79 19.30 31.59
C ARG A 374 -22.58 18.20 30.56
N LEU A 375 -23.58 17.95 29.72
CA LEU A 375 -23.48 16.99 28.63
C LEU A 375 -22.37 17.39 27.65
N LEU A 376 -22.35 18.67 27.26
CA LEU A 376 -21.34 19.24 26.37
C LEU A 376 -19.94 19.03 26.94
N GLU A 377 -19.73 19.44 28.19
CA GLU A 377 -18.40 19.39 28.83
C GLU A 377 -17.94 17.94 29.06
N GLY A 378 -18.83 17.06 29.55
CA GLY A 378 -18.51 15.65 29.72
C GLY A 378 -18.20 14.95 28.39
N PHE A 379 -18.96 15.28 27.33
CA PHE A 379 -18.72 14.74 25.99
C PHE A 379 -17.41 15.26 25.40
N ARG A 380 -17.09 16.55 25.59
CA ARG A 380 -15.82 17.16 25.19
C ARG A 380 -14.65 16.46 25.87
N GLN A 381 -14.66 16.36 27.20
CA GLN A 381 -13.58 15.74 27.97
C GLN A 381 -13.31 14.29 27.56
N GLN A 382 -14.37 13.49 27.37
CA GLN A 382 -14.21 12.10 26.93
C GLN A 382 -13.62 12.01 25.51
N THR A 383 -14.09 12.85 24.59
CA THR A 383 -13.60 12.82 23.20
C THR A 383 -12.21 13.45 23.04
N ASP A 384 -11.83 14.44 23.85
CA ASP A 384 -10.48 15.01 23.88
C ASP A 384 -9.44 13.98 24.34
N LYS A 385 -9.76 13.20 25.37
CA LYS A 385 -8.89 12.13 25.87
C LYS A 385 -8.60 11.08 24.79
N GLU A 386 -9.59 10.75 23.98
CA GLU A 386 -9.40 9.79 22.88
C GLU A 386 -8.67 10.42 21.69
N ALA A 387 -8.87 11.71 21.43
CA ALA A 387 -8.17 12.44 20.36
C ALA A 387 -6.71 12.75 20.68
N SER A 388 -6.29 12.73 21.96
CA SER A 388 -4.89 12.95 22.35
C SER A 388 -3.98 11.73 22.09
N ARG A 389 -4.50 10.64 21.52
CA ARG A 389 -3.70 9.49 21.12
C ARG A 389 -2.79 9.86 19.94
N THR A 390 -1.52 9.49 20.04
CA THR A 390 -0.52 9.71 18.98
C THR A 390 -0.37 8.45 18.14
N PHE A 391 -0.32 8.61 16.82
CA PHE A 391 0.00 7.51 15.92
C PHE A 391 1.52 7.30 15.84
N PRO A 392 2.01 6.06 15.69
CA PRO A 392 3.42 5.82 15.43
C PRO A 392 3.82 6.54 14.12
N ASP A 393 4.94 7.27 14.15
CA ASP A 393 5.49 7.89 12.95
C ASP A 393 6.08 6.78 12.05
N LEU A 394 5.27 6.33 11.09
CA LEU A 394 5.66 5.31 10.12
C LEU A 394 6.84 5.79 9.27
N ASP A 395 6.92 7.09 8.98
CA ASP A 395 7.99 7.65 8.16
C ASP A 395 9.31 7.60 8.91
N ALA A 396 9.30 7.96 10.20
CA ALA A 396 10.48 7.89 11.05
C ALA A 396 11.02 6.44 11.17
N LYS A 397 10.13 5.44 11.15
CA LYS A 397 10.52 4.02 11.23
C LYS A 397 11.00 3.45 9.89
N MET A 398 10.31 3.76 8.80
CA MET A 398 10.62 3.18 7.49
C MET A 398 11.71 3.95 6.74
N SER A 399 11.79 5.27 6.90
CA SER A 399 12.67 6.11 6.07
C SER A 399 14.15 5.76 6.16
N PRO A 400 14.74 5.44 7.34
CA PRO A 400 16.14 5.01 7.38
C PRO A 400 16.35 3.77 6.52
N TRP A 401 15.53 2.74 6.73
CA TRP A 401 15.64 1.49 6.01
C TRP A 401 15.39 1.65 4.49
N LEU A 402 14.41 2.45 4.09
CA LEU A 402 14.18 2.76 2.67
C LEU A 402 15.40 3.42 2.03
N ARG A 403 16.05 4.36 2.73
CA ARG A 403 17.26 5.04 2.22
C ARG A 403 18.48 4.10 2.14
N ARG A 404 18.67 3.23 3.14
CA ARG A 404 19.75 2.22 3.15
C ARG A 404 19.68 1.30 1.93
N LEU A 405 18.46 0.90 1.56
CA LEU A 405 18.18 -0.01 0.44
C LEU A 405 17.95 0.70 -0.90
N ASP A 406 18.15 2.01 -0.98
CA ASP A 406 17.89 2.81 -2.19
C ASP A 406 16.44 2.70 -2.71
N LEU A 407 15.49 2.56 -1.79
CA LEU A 407 14.07 2.45 -2.08
C LEU A 407 13.39 3.82 -2.00
N PRO A 408 12.44 4.11 -2.91
CA PRO A 408 11.71 5.37 -2.88
C PRO A 408 10.82 5.45 -1.63
N ALA A 409 10.64 6.67 -1.11
CA ALA A 409 9.64 6.89 -0.09
C ALA A 409 8.22 6.82 -0.70
N PRO A 410 7.30 6.01 -0.17
CA PRO A 410 5.96 5.91 -0.73
C PRO A 410 5.19 7.21 -0.46
N THR A 411 4.65 7.79 -1.53
CA THR A 411 3.64 8.85 -1.41
C THR A 411 2.31 8.21 -1.02
N ARG A 412 1.66 8.75 0.01
CA ARG A 412 0.45 8.17 0.60
C ARG A 412 -0.68 9.19 0.63
N THR A 413 -1.90 8.70 0.53
CA THR A 413 -3.10 9.49 0.74
C THR A 413 -4.09 8.61 1.50
N ILE A 414 -4.57 9.12 2.63
CA ILE A 414 -5.63 8.49 3.41
C ILE A 414 -6.94 9.22 3.15
N GLY A 415 -8.06 8.52 3.25
CA GLY A 415 -9.38 9.10 3.08
C GLY A 415 -10.47 8.24 3.69
N SER A 416 -11.70 8.76 3.63
CA SER A 416 -12.89 8.02 4.02
C SER A 416 -14.03 8.26 3.05
N THR A 417 -14.88 7.25 2.87
CA THR A 417 -16.21 7.37 2.29
C THR A 417 -17.25 7.29 3.41
N THR A 418 -18.53 7.14 3.09
CA THR A 418 -19.56 6.80 4.09
C THR A 418 -19.36 5.41 4.69
N ASP A 419 -18.71 4.51 3.96
CA ASP A 419 -18.72 3.07 4.26
C ASP A 419 -17.32 2.48 4.41
N THR A 420 -16.26 3.24 4.11
CA THR A 420 -14.88 2.74 4.10
C THR A 420 -13.88 3.81 4.53
N VAL A 421 -12.80 3.37 5.17
CA VAL A 421 -11.55 4.13 5.23
C VAL A 421 -10.61 3.53 4.19
N HIS A 422 -9.91 4.36 3.44
CA HIS A 422 -8.94 3.92 2.44
C HIS A 422 -7.57 4.56 2.62
N VAL A 423 -6.55 3.82 2.23
CA VAL A 423 -5.18 4.28 2.04
C VAL A 423 -4.80 3.95 0.61
N ARG A 424 -4.26 4.93 -0.11
CA ARG A 424 -3.63 4.76 -1.42
C ARG A 424 -2.16 5.12 -1.28
N ALA A 425 -1.28 4.28 -1.79
CA ALA A 425 0.14 4.56 -1.80
C ALA A 425 0.76 4.29 -3.17
N THR A 426 1.69 5.15 -3.57
CA THR A 426 2.46 5.02 -4.79
C THR A 426 3.92 4.86 -4.40
N MET A 427 4.44 3.66 -4.61
CA MET A 427 5.86 3.32 -4.53
C MET A 427 6.44 3.42 -5.93
N ARG A 428 7.27 4.43 -6.20
CA ARG A 428 7.80 4.67 -7.55
C ARG A 428 9.21 5.24 -7.49
N ARG A 429 10.15 4.61 -8.20
CA ARG A 429 11.52 5.11 -8.37
C ARG A 429 11.51 6.34 -9.30
N PRO A 430 12.57 7.17 -9.33
CA PRO A 430 12.74 8.16 -10.39
C PRO A 430 12.58 7.51 -11.76
N PHE A 431 11.65 8.01 -12.58
CA PHE A 431 11.30 7.48 -13.91
C PHE A 431 10.73 6.05 -13.96
N GLY A 432 10.58 5.37 -12.82
CA GLY A 432 9.92 4.06 -12.74
C GLY A 432 8.44 4.14 -13.08
N LEU A 433 7.84 3.03 -13.48
CA LEU A 433 6.42 2.95 -13.85
C LEU A 433 5.61 2.34 -12.72
N SER A 434 4.49 2.99 -12.35
CA SER A 434 3.55 2.46 -11.35
C SER A 434 2.34 1.81 -12.03
N ALA A 435 1.21 1.71 -11.33
CA ALA A 435 0.00 1.15 -11.94
C ALA A 435 -0.49 2.06 -13.10
N PRO A 436 -0.94 1.48 -14.23
CA PRO A 436 -1.54 2.23 -15.32
C PRO A 436 -2.93 2.77 -14.96
N GLY A 437 -3.55 2.28 -13.90
CA GLY A 437 -4.89 2.70 -13.51
C GLY A 437 -5.22 2.31 -12.08
N GLU A 438 -6.43 2.66 -11.66
CA GLU A 438 -6.98 2.23 -10.38
C GLU A 438 -7.20 0.71 -10.37
N GLY A 439 -6.89 0.07 -9.25
CA GLY A 439 -7.21 -1.35 -9.03
C GLY A 439 -8.70 -1.66 -9.05
N PRO A 440 -9.05 -2.94 -9.25
CA PRO A 440 -10.43 -3.39 -9.43
C PRO A 440 -11.30 -3.03 -8.22
N SER A 441 -12.60 -2.84 -8.47
CA SER A 441 -13.55 -2.54 -7.39
C SER A 441 -13.65 -3.72 -6.42
N LEU A 442 -13.58 -3.45 -5.12
CA LEU A 442 -13.76 -4.49 -4.09
C LEU A 442 -15.13 -5.20 -4.19
N SER A 443 -16.13 -4.54 -4.78
CA SER A 443 -17.45 -5.15 -5.03
C SER A 443 -17.39 -6.31 -6.03
N MET A 444 -16.38 -6.35 -6.89
CA MET A 444 -16.23 -7.36 -7.96
C MET A 444 -15.31 -8.52 -7.56
N VAL A 445 -14.62 -8.42 -6.42
CA VAL A 445 -13.68 -9.43 -5.92
C VAL A 445 -14.43 -10.74 -5.66
N ARG A 446 -13.94 -11.84 -6.25
CA ARG A 446 -14.46 -13.18 -6.00
C ARG A 446 -14.15 -13.60 -4.57
N THR A 447 -15.12 -14.22 -3.91
CA THR A 447 -14.96 -14.74 -2.54
C THR A 447 -15.33 -16.22 -2.47
N ALA A 448 -14.97 -16.85 -1.36
CA ALA A 448 -15.22 -18.25 -1.08
C ALA A 448 -16.70 -18.72 -1.20
N THR A 449 -17.65 -17.79 -1.32
CA THR A 449 -19.08 -18.08 -1.19
C THR A 449 -19.94 -17.72 -2.41
N SER A 450 -19.39 -17.10 -3.47
CA SER A 450 -20.18 -16.82 -4.68
C SER A 450 -19.34 -16.51 -5.93
N SER A 451 -19.82 -16.99 -7.08
CA SER A 451 -19.32 -16.69 -8.42
C SER A 451 -19.65 -15.26 -8.92
N GLY A 452 -19.94 -14.33 -8.00
CA GLY A 452 -20.27 -12.93 -8.25
C GLY A 452 -20.44 -12.17 -6.94
N THR A 453 -20.30 -10.84 -7.03
CA THR A 453 -20.49 -9.76 -6.04
C THR A 453 -20.63 -10.21 -4.58
N TYR A 454 -19.64 -9.86 -3.74
CA TYR A 454 -19.68 -10.16 -2.31
C TYR A 454 -20.94 -9.62 -1.63
N PRO A 455 -21.83 -10.46 -1.06
CA PRO A 455 -23.01 -10.01 -0.34
C PRO A 455 -22.77 -9.79 1.18
N GLY A 456 -21.53 -9.84 1.65
CA GLY A 456 -21.16 -9.74 3.08
C GLY A 456 -20.28 -8.52 3.41
N GLY A 457 -19.93 -8.32 4.69
CA GLY A 457 -18.96 -7.30 5.09
C GLY A 457 -17.54 -7.82 5.25
N TYR A 458 -16.55 -7.17 4.66
CA TYR A 458 -15.14 -7.47 4.94
C TYR A 458 -14.70 -6.70 6.18
N SER A 459 -13.60 -7.12 6.81
CA SER A 459 -12.97 -6.34 7.88
C SER A 459 -11.97 -5.35 7.28
N ALA A 460 -11.13 -5.85 6.37
CA ALA A 460 -10.19 -5.07 5.59
C ALA A 460 -9.92 -5.70 4.22
N ALA A 461 -9.33 -4.94 3.31
CA ALA A 461 -8.83 -5.43 2.03
C ALA A 461 -7.52 -4.74 1.67
N ILE A 462 -6.64 -5.44 0.94
CA ILE A 462 -5.37 -4.92 0.43
C ILE A 462 -5.29 -5.25 -1.06
N GLN A 463 -4.85 -4.30 -1.86
CA GLN A 463 -4.57 -4.48 -3.29
C GLN A 463 -3.12 -4.09 -3.56
N VAL A 464 -2.39 -4.97 -4.23
CA VAL A 464 -0.97 -4.82 -4.57
C VAL A 464 -0.83 -4.99 -6.08
N HIS A 465 -0.30 -3.99 -6.78
CA HIS A 465 -0.04 -4.07 -8.22
C HIS A 465 1.38 -4.58 -8.50
N GLU A 466 1.56 -5.36 -9.58
CA GLU A 466 2.83 -5.97 -10.01
C GLU A 466 4.01 -4.99 -10.07
N SER A 467 3.74 -3.73 -10.42
CA SER A 467 4.75 -2.65 -10.44
C SER A 467 5.47 -2.42 -9.10
N ILE A 468 4.92 -2.86 -7.95
CA ILE A 468 5.59 -2.67 -6.66
C ILE A 468 6.95 -3.35 -6.64
N LEU A 469 7.07 -4.56 -7.20
CA LEU A 469 8.37 -5.26 -7.23
C LEU A 469 9.38 -4.52 -8.11
N ASN A 470 8.96 -4.04 -9.28
CA ASN A 470 9.81 -3.23 -10.17
C ASN A 470 10.34 -1.98 -9.46
N ASN A 471 9.52 -1.36 -8.62
CA ASN A 471 9.89 -0.12 -7.93
C ASN A 471 10.61 -0.35 -6.59
N THR A 472 10.85 -1.59 -6.18
CA THR A 472 11.47 -1.89 -4.88
C THR A 472 12.63 -2.86 -4.98
N VAL A 473 12.35 -4.15 -5.08
CA VAL A 473 13.35 -5.20 -4.90
C VAL A 473 14.23 -5.42 -6.13
N MET A 474 13.79 -5.01 -7.32
CA MET A 474 14.51 -5.33 -8.56
C MET A 474 15.93 -4.76 -8.63
N LYS A 475 16.15 -3.49 -8.25
CA LYS A 475 17.51 -2.88 -8.29
C LYS A 475 18.47 -3.59 -7.33
N LEU A 476 17.97 -4.07 -6.20
CA LEU A 476 18.77 -4.79 -5.20
C LEU A 476 19.17 -6.20 -5.66
N LEU A 477 18.41 -6.81 -6.56
CA LEU A 477 18.68 -8.16 -7.04
C LEU A 477 19.38 -8.18 -8.41
N ALA A 478 19.20 -7.15 -9.23
CA ALA A 478 19.67 -7.13 -10.61
C ALA A 478 21.20 -7.22 -10.70
N GLY A 479 21.72 -8.29 -11.32
CA GLY A 479 23.16 -8.50 -11.52
C GLY A 479 23.93 -8.89 -10.26
N GLU A 480 23.23 -9.16 -9.16
CA GLU A 480 23.84 -9.58 -7.90
C GLU A 480 23.91 -11.10 -7.80
N THR A 481 25.02 -11.58 -7.21
CA THR A 481 25.10 -12.95 -6.69
C THR A 481 24.47 -13.01 -5.30
N PHE A 482 23.55 -13.96 -5.13
CA PHE A 482 22.86 -14.21 -3.87
C PHE A 482 22.99 -15.66 -3.45
N THR A 483 23.22 -15.84 -2.15
CA THR A 483 23.07 -17.12 -1.45
C THR A 483 21.73 -17.15 -0.70
N PRO A 484 21.21 -18.34 -0.32
CA PRO A 484 20.06 -18.49 0.55
C PRO A 484 20.16 -17.68 1.85
N GLU A 485 21.35 -17.52 2.41
CA GLU A 485 21.61 -16.73 3.62
C GLU A 485 21.39 -15.23 3.33
N LYS A 486 22.01 -14.69 2.27
CA LYS A 486 21.86 -13.28 1.87
C LYS A 486 20.39 -12.94 1.54
N LEU A 487 19.66 -13.86 0.90
CA LEU A 487 18.21 -13.73 0.65
C LEU A 487 17.39 -13.77 1.95
N ARG A 488 17.79 -14.58 2.93
CA ARG A 488 17.14 -14.67 4.25
C ARG A 488 17.39 -13.42 5.09
N ASP A 489 18.61 -12.91 5.11
CA ASP A 489 18.98 -11.68 5.80
C ASP A 489 18.23 -10.49 5.20
N LEU A 490 18.10 -10.48 3.86
CA LEU A 490 17.30 -9.50 3.17
C LEU A 490 15.82 -9.61 3.56
N THR A 491 15.19 -10.79 3.45
CA THR A 491 13.76 -10.99 3.78
C THR A 491 13.42 -10.75 5.24
N SER A 492 14.30 -11.12 6.18
CA SER A 492 14.16 -10.80 7.60
C SER A 492 14.27 -9.29 7.86
N SER A 493 15.13 -8.59 7.12
CA SER A 493 15.21 -7.13 7.15
C SER A 493 13.93 -6.44 6.63
N PHE A 494 13.14 -7.11 5.78
CA PHE A 494 11.79 -6.67 5.37
C PHE A 494 10.71 -6.96 6.43
N GLY A 495 11.06 -7.58 7.57
CA GLY A 495 10.10 -7.96 8.61
C GLY A 495 9.14 -9.07 8.19
N ILE A 496 9.48 -9.81 7.14
CA ILE A 496 8.71 -10.97 6.66
C ILE A 496 9.08 -12.15 7.58
N PRO A 497 8.14 -12.74 8.32
CA PRO A 497 8.42 -13.89 9.17
C PRO A 497 9.01 -15.02 8.33
N SER A 498 10.23 -15.44 8.66
CA SER A 498 10.84 -16.62 8.03
C SER A 498 10.33 -17.86 8.76
N ASP A 499 10.06 -18.96 8.06
CA ASP A 499 9.36 -20.14 8.60
C ASP A 499 9.98 -20.80 9.84
N LYS A 500 11.20 -20.41 10.22
CA LYS A 500 11.80 -20.79 11.50
C LYS A 500 11.03 -20.26 12.73
N ASP A 501 10.21 -19.23 12.62
CA ASP A 501 9.34 -18.79 13.73
C ASP A 501 8.13 -19.72 13.95
N ALA A 502 7.85 -20.65 13.01
CA ALA A 502 6.74 -21.61 13.09
C ALA A 502 7.20 -23.09 13.16
N SER A 503 8.45 -23.41 12.81
CA SER A 503 8.99 -24.76 12.85
C SER A 503 10.15 -24.88 13.86
N ALA A 504 9.83 -24.84 15.15
CA ALA A 504 10.75 -25.18 16.23
C ALA A 504 10.70 -26.67 16.65
N GLU A 505 9.95 -27.53 15.95
CA GLU A 505 9.80 -28.95 16.30
C GLU A 505 9.89 -29.89 15.09
N THR A 506 10.94 -29.79 14.30
CA THR A 506 11.41 -30.95 13.54
C THR A 506 12.90 -31.11 13.78
N ASP A 507 13.22 -32.10 14.62
CA ASP A 507 14.54 -32.73 14.68
C ASP A 507 15.01 -32.99 13.26
N VAL A 508 16.11 -32.35 12.87
CA VAL A 508 16.96 -32.85 11.80
C VAL A 508 18.27 -33.24 12.47
N THR A 509 18.28 -34.46 13.00
CA THR A 509 19.49 -35.27 12.94
C THR A 509 19.73 -35.59 11.47
N ASP A 510 20.65 -34.89 10.83
CA ASP A 510 21.51 -35.47 9.79
C ASP A 510 22.74 -34.58 9.58
N ASP A 511 23.90 -35.22 9.78
CA ASP A 511 25.23 -34.71 9.54
C ASP A 511 25.48 -34.64 8.01
N GLU A 512 25.29 -33.47 7.40
CA GLU A 512 26.04 -32.98 6.23
C GLU A 512 25.65 -31.51 5.97
N PRO A 513 26.58 -30.55 5.84
CA PRO A 513 26.23 -29.20 5.44
C PRO A 513 25.68 -29.24 4.01
N ALA A 514 24.39 -28.96 3.84
CA ALA A 514 23.78 -28.83 2.52
C ALA A 514 24.62 -27.84 1.68
N GLU A 515 25.11 -28.27 0.52
CA GLU A 515 25.88 -27.43 -0.39
C GLU A 515 25.12 -26.13 -0.67
N SER A 516 25.75 -24.99 -0.39
CA SER A 516 25.14 -23.67 -0.59
C SER A 516 24.91 -23.42 -2.07
N PHE A 517 23.66 -23.16 -2.43
CA PHE A 517 23.28 -22.75 -3.78
C PHE A 517 23.62 -21.28 -3.99
N GLU A 518 24.17 -20.92 -5.15
CA GLU A 518 24.43 -19.54 -5.55
C GLU A 518 23.66 -19.21 -6.82
N VAL A 519 23.07 -18.01 -6.85
CA VAL A 519 22.35 -17.50 -8.02
C VAL A 519 22.91 -16.14 -8.39
N ASP A 520 23.37 -15.99 -9.62
CA ASP A 520 23.56 -14.66 -10.20
C ASP A 520 22.25 -14.26 -10.86
N PHE A 521 21.57 -13.30 -10.26
CA PHE A 521 20.28 -12.84 -10.75
C PHE A 521 20.43 -12.05 -12.05
N SER A 522 19.45 -12.21 -12.94
CA SER A 522 19.47 -11.51 -14.21
C SER A 522 19.40 -10.00 -14.02
N GLY A 523 20.22 -9.26 -14.77
CA GLY A 523 20.20 -7.79 -14.73
C GLY A 523 18.85 -7.17 -15.15
N PHE A 524 18.00 -7.95 -15.84
CA PHE A 524 16.66 -7.53 -16.25
C PHE A 524 15.59 -8.44 -15.64
N ARG A 525 14.69 -7.83 -14.85
CA ARG A 525 13.53 -8.47 -14.22
C ARG A 525 13.89 -9.74 -13.41
N PRO A 526 14.81 -9.65 -12.42
CA PRO A 526 15.32 -10.81 -11.69
C PRO A 526 14.25 -11.57 -10.90
N VAL A 527 13.21 -10.90 -10.43
CA VAL A 527 12.04 -11.49 -9.75
C VAL A 527 10.79 -10.77 -10.22
N TYR A 528 9.69 -11.50 -10.40
CA TYR A 528 8.43 -10.91 -10.80
C TYR A 528 7.24 -11.62 -10.18
N PHE A 529 6.11 -10.92 -10.09
CA PHE A 529 4.81 -11.55 -10.01
C PHE A 529 3.87 -10.92 -11.04
N GLU A 530 2.92 -11.71 -11.52
CA GLU A 530 1.88 -11.29 -12.46
C GLU A 530 0.54 -11.80 -11.94
N ALA A 531 -0.41 -10.90 -11.73
CA ALA A 531 -1.74 -11.21 -11.20
C ALA A 531 -2.79 -10.98 -12.30
N ARG A 532 -3.11 -12.03 -13.04
CA ARG A 532 -3.92 -11.97 -14.27
C ARG A 532 -4.75 -13.23 -14.43
N ASP A 533 -5.92 -13.09 -15.04
CA ASP A 533 -6.79 -14.22 -15.39
C ASP A 533 -7.07 -15.19 -14.24
N GLN A 534 -7.24 -14.67 -13.02
CA GLN A 534 -7.44 -15.46 -11.79
C GLN A 534 -6.26 -16.36 -11.42
N THR A 535 -5.07 -16.02 -11.90
CA THR A 535 -3.83 -16.70 -11.57
C THR A 535 -2.80 -15.71 -11.06
N LEU A 536 -1.98 -16.18 -10.13
CA LEU A 536 -0.80 -15.47 -9.68
C LEU A 536 0.42 -16.25 -10.16
N ARG A 537 1.14 -15.73 -11.15
CA ARG A 537 2.44 -16.27 -11.57
C ARG A 537 3.53 -15.56 -10.77
N ILE A 538 4.39 -16.30 -10.10
CA ILE A 538 5.57 -15.78 -9.40
C ILE A 538 6.79 -16.43 -10.04
N GLY A 539 7.81 -15.66 -10.36
CA GLY A 539 9.01 -16.22 -10.97
C GLY A 539 10.27 -15.44 -10.68
N LEU A 540 11.38 -16.07 -11.02
CA LEU A 540 12.73 -15.51 -10.94
C LEU A 540 13.51 -15.81 -12.21
N ARG A 541 14.50 -14.95 -12.49
CA ARG A 541 15.40 -15.04 -13.63
C ARG A 541 16.84 -14.95 -13.11
N GLY A 542 17.63 -15.98 -13.38
CA GLY A 542 19.08 -15.97 -13.10
C GLY A 542 19.87 -16.15 -14.39
N ASP A 543 21.06 -15.59 -14.44
CA ASP A 543 22.02 -15.75 -15.54
C ASP A 543 23.01 -16.89 -15.24
N ARG A 544 23.24 -17.22 -13.95
CA ARG A 544 24.10 -18.33 -13.49
C ARG A 544 23.53 -18.98 -12.22
N PHE A 545 23.66 -20.30 -12.12
CA PHE A 545 23.27 -21.09 -10.94
C PHE A 545 24.39 -22.06 -10.57
N ALA A 546 24.86 -22.04 -9.33
CA ALA A 546 25.92 -22.93 -8.86
C ALA A 546 25.54 -23.67 -7.58
N GLN A 547 26.05 -24.89 -7.41
CA GLN A 547 25.90 -25.72 -6.22
C GLN A 547 27.14 -26.60 -6.06
N GLY A 548 27.93 -26.37 -5.01
CA GLY A 548 29.22 -27.06 -4.83
C GLY A 548 30.13 -26.87 -6.05
N ASP A 549 30.65 -27.96 -6.61
CA ASP A 549 31.50 -27.95 -7.82
C ASP A 549 30.70 -27.88 -9.14
N ARG A 550 29.37 -27.77 -9.09
CA ARG A 550 28.49 -27.81 -10.26
C ARG A 550 27.99 -26.42 -10.60
N GLU A 551 28.07 -26.06 -11.88
CA GLU A 551 27.68 -24.74 -12.36
C GLU A 551 26.84 -24.83 -13.64
N LEU A 552 25.79 -24.02 -13.69
CA LEU A 552 24.96 -23.76 -14.84
C LEU A 552 25.08 -22.27 -15.18
N ASP A 553 26.07 -21.96 -16.02
CA ASP A 553 26.26 -20.62 -16.60
C ASP A 553 25.34 -20.44 -17.82
N ARG A 554 24.04 -20.30 -17.54
CA ARG A 554 23.02 -20.08 -18.55
C ARG A 554 21.79 -19.41 -17.96
N ARG A 555 21.26 -18.44 -18.70
CA ARG A 555 19.98 -17.81 -18.38
C ARG A 555 18.87 -18.85 -18.25
N LEU A 556 18.23 -18.84 -17.09
CA LEU A 556 17.10 -19.68 -16.73
C LEU A 556 16.04 -18.81 -16.05
N GLU A 557 14.80 -18.98 -16.51
CA GLU A 557 13.62 -18.47 -15.84
C GLU A 557 12.89 -19.63 -15.18
N VAL A 558 12.55 -19.46 -13.91
CA VAL A 558 11.76 -20.42 -13.14
C VAL A 558 10.53 -19.71 -12.60
N SER A 559 9.35 -20.32 -12.78
CA SER A 559 8.11 -19.73 -12.31
C SER A 559 7.10 -20.76 -11.83
N ALA A 560 6.32 -20.35 -10.84
CA ALA A 560 5.20 -21.09 -10.27
C ALA A 560 3.90 -20.35 -10.54
N VAL A 561 2.85 -21.08 -10.91
CA VAL A 561 1.50 -20.55 -11.10
C VAL A 561 0.64 -20.97 -9.94
N TYR A 562 -0.06 -20.01 -9.33
CA TYR A 562 -0.97 -20.21 -8.22
C TYR A 562 -2.40 -19.86 -8.60
N ARG A 563 -3.36 -20.63 -8.10
CA ARG A 563 -4.80 -20.39 -8.28
C ARG A 563 -5.51 -20.23 -6.94
N PRO A 564 -6.46 -19.28 -6.82
CA PRO A 564 -7.32 -19.19 -5.65
C PRO A 564 -8.14 -20.46 -5.46
N ALA A 565 -8.14 -20.99 -4.24
CA ALA A 565 -8.93 -22.15 -3.85
C ALA A 565 -9.56 -21.93 -2.48
N ILE A 566 -10.65 -22.65 -2.21
CA ILE A 566 -11.41 -22.53 -0.97
C ILE A 566 -11.13 -23.78 -0.13
N THR A 567 -10.73 -23.59 1.12
CA THR A 567 -10.55 -24.68 2.08
C THR A 567 -11.89 -25.13 2.69
N GLU A 568 -11.92 -26.32 3.29
CA GLU A 568 -13.12 -26.85 3.96
C GLU A 568 -13.66 -25.90 5.07
N ASP A 569 -12.77 -25.14 5.71
CA ASP A 569 -13.12 -24.17 6.75
C ASP A 569 -13.51 -22.77 6.21
N GLY A 570 -13.68 -22.65 4.88
CA GLY A 570 -14.19 -21.45 4.21
C GLY A 570 -13.17 -20.33 4.02
N ARG A 571 -11.88 -20.60 4.20
CA ARG A 571 -10.79 -19.66 3.87
C ARG A 571 -10.46 -19.74 2.39
N MET A 572 -9.95 -18.64 1.83
CA MET A 572 -9.29 -18.68 0.53
C MET A 572 -7.79 -18.76 0.71
N ILE A 573 -7.16 -19.63 -0.07
CA ILE A 573 -5.73 -19.81 -0.18
C ILE A 573 -5.31 -19.79 -1.65
N LEU A 574 -4.03 -19.68 -1.91
CA LEU A 574 -3.45 -19.84 -3.24
C LEU A 574 -2.80 -21.22 -3.30
N ILE A 575 -3.24 -22.08 -4.22
CA ILE A 575 -2.66 -23.41 -4.46
C ILE A 575 -1.80 -23.36 -5.72
N ARG A 576 -0.57 -23.86 -5.62
CA ARG A 576 0.37 -23.96 -6.75
C ARG A 576 -0.06 -25.09 -7.69
N ASP A 577 0.15 -24.88 -8.99
CA ASP A 577 0.17 -25.98 -9.97
C ASP A 577 1.33 -26.93 -9.65
N GLU A 578 1.15 -28.24 -9.82
CA GLU A 578 2.16 -29.24 -9.43
C GLU A 578 3.50 -29.00 -10.13
N ASP A 579 3.45 -28.68 -11.43
CA ASP A 579 4.63 -28.43 -12.24
C ASP A 579 5.14 -26.99 -12.10
N ILE A 580 6.45 -26.85 -11.91
CA ILE A 580 7.16 -25.59 -12.06
C ILE A 580 7.55 -25.40 -13.53
N ASP A 581 7.34 -24.19 -14.06
CA ASP A 581 7.73 -23.83 -15.44
C ASP A 581 9.19 -23.38 -15.46
N LEU A 582 10.06 -24.19 -16.08
CA LEU A 582 11.47 -23.87 -16.33
C LEU A 582 11.68 -23.55 -17.81
N LYS A 583 12.02 -22.29 -18.09
CA LYS A 583 12.30 -21.79 -19.43
C LYS A 583 13.78 -21.49 -19.58
N PHE A 584 14.36 -22.00 -20.66
CA PHE A 584 15.72 -21.65 -21.10
C PHE A 584 15.62 -20.75 -22.34
N PRO A 585 15.66 -19.42 -22.19
CA PRO A 585 15.68 -18.50 -23.31
C PRO A 585 16.78 -18.90 -24.32
N GLY A 586 16.45 -18.85 -25.63
CA GLY A 586 17.40 -19.16 -26.71
C GLY A 586 17.48 -20.62 -27.16
N GLY A 587 16.61 -21.52 -26.70
CA GLY A 587 16.25 -22.77 -27.41
C GLY A 587 17.32 -23.88 -27.55
N ARG A 588 18.53 -23.74 -27.00
CA ARG A 588 19.56 -24.80 -27.06
C ARG A 588 19.24 -25.97 -26.13
N ARG A 589 19.44 -27.21 -26.61
CA ARG A 589 19.35 -28.44 -25.79
C ARG A 589 20.40 -28.43 -24.67
N LEU A 590 20.00 -28.86 -23.47
CA LEU A 590 20.88 -29.00 -22.31
C LEU A 590 21.84 -30.19 -22.50
N THR A 591 23.05 -30.09 -21.98
CA THR A 591 23.98 -31.22 -21.87
C THR A 591 23.53 -32.18 -20.76
N LEU A 592 24.14 -33.38 -20.72
CA LEU A 592 23.86 -34.37 -19.66
C LEU A 592 24.20 -33.85 -18.25
N SER A 593 25.30 -33.09 -18.09
CA SER A 593 25.65 -32.44 -16.81
C SER A 593 24.66 -31.34 -16.42
N GLN A 594 24.19 -30.55 -17.39
CA GLN A 594 23.17 -29.52 -17.18
C GLN A 594 21.79 -30.11 -16.82
N THR A 595 21.50 -31.34 -17.28
CA THR A 595 20.25 -32.05 -16.94
C THR A 595 20.24 -32.51 -15.48
N ALA A 596 21.38 -32.92 -14.93
CA ALA A 596 21.50 -33.28 -13.50
C ALA A 596 21.36 -32.05 -12.59
N ILE A 597 21.97 -30.92 -12.97
CA ILE A 597 21.81 -29.64 -12.25
C ILE A 597 20.35 -29.17 -12.32
N LYS A 598 19.66 -29.36 -13.46
CA LYS A 598 18.22 -29.03 -13.60
C LYS A 598 17.37 -29.73 -12.54
N ALA A 599 17.60 -31.02 -12.25
CA ALA A 599 16.83 -31.76 -11.25
C ALA A 599 17.05 -31.23 -9.82
N ASN A 600 18.31 -30.91 -9.47
CA ASN A 600 18.62 -30.27 -8.19
C ASN A 600 17.98 -28.88 -8.06
N ILE A 601 18.01 -28.11 -9.16
CA ILE A 601 17.40 -26.78 -9.26
C ILE A 601 15.87 -26.89 -9.12
N GLU A 602 15.23 -27.86 -9.77
CA GLU A 602 13.81 -28.16 -9.62
C GLU A 602 13.44 -28.46 -8.17
N GLU A 603 14.20 -29.33 -7.48
CA GLU A 603 13.96 -29.63 -6.07
C GLU A 603 14.15 -28.40 -5.16
N GLY A 604 15.19 -27.59 -5.43
CA GLY A 604 15.45 -26.35 -4.71
C GLY A 604 14.32 -25.34 -4.88
N PHE A 605 13.77 -25.22 -6.10
CA PHE A 605 12.66 -24.32 -6.39
C PHE A 605 11.30 -24.85 -5.93
N ASP A 606 11.10 -26.16 -5.86
CA ASP A 606 9.93 -26.76 -5.20
C ASP A 606 9.86 -26.38 -3.71
N LYS A 607 11.02 -26.26 -3.04
CA LYS A 607 11.11 -25.75 -1.67
C LYS A 607 10.88 -24.23 -1.59
N LEU A 608 11.38 -23.46 -2.57
CA LEU A 608 11.21 -22.00 -2.62
C LEU A 608 9.75 -21.59 -2.91
N PHE A 609 9.06 -22.33 -3.78
CA PHE A 609 7.67 -22.10 -4.18
C PHE A 609 6.76 -23.13 -3.48
N PRO A 610 6.30 -22.85 -2.24
CA PRO A 610 5.48 -23.79 -1.50
C PRO A 610 4.18 -24.08 -2.24
N MET A 611 3.62 -25.28 -2.06
CA MET A 611 2.37 -25.71 -2.71
C MET A 611 1.16 -24.85 -2.31
N THR A 612 1.22 -24.17 -1.16
CA THR A 612 0.15 -23.29 -0.69
C THR A 612 0.67 -21.97 -0.16
N LEU A 613 0.14 -20.85 -0.65
CA LEU A 613 0.34 -19.51 -0.11
C LEU A 613 -0.92 -19.01 0.60
N LEU A 614 -0.74 -18.04 1.51
CA LEU A 614 -1.83 -17.40 2.27
C LEU A 614 -2.66 -18.38 3.13
N HIS A 615 -2.09 -19.55 3.47
CA HIS A 615 -2.74 -20.58 4.27
C HIS A 615 -2.74 -20.27 5.78
N ARG A 616 -1.94 -19.30 6.22
CA ARG A 616 -1.84 -18.88 7.63
C ARG A 616 -2.89 -17.83 7.96
N GLU A 617 -3.42 -17.90 9.17
CA GLU A 617 -4.22 -16.81 9.72
C GLU A 617 -3.32 -15.61 10.02
N TRP A 618 -3.78 -14.40 9.71
CA TRP A 618 -3.06 -13.18 10.04
C TRP A 618 -3.45 -12.73 11.44
N THR A 619 -2.53 -12.84 12.40
CA THR A 619 -2.74 -12.29 13.73
C THR A 619 -2.38 -10.81 13.73
N LEU A 620 -3.36 -9.96 14.04
CA LEU A 620 -3.10 -8.55 14.24
C LEU A 620 -2.19 -8.37 15.45
N PRO A 621 -1.11 -7.55 15.36
CA PRO A 621 -0.19 -7.36 16.47
C PRO A 621 -0.92 -7.00 17.76
N SER A 622 -0.54 -7.61 18.88
CA SER A 622 -1.07 -7.25 20.21
C SER A 622 -0.75 -5.81 20.61
N THR A 623 0.25 -5.21 19.97
CA THR A 623 0.68 -3.81 20.12
C THR A 623 -0.22 -2.80 19.41
N LEU A 624 -1.22 -3.27 18.65
CA LEU A 624 -2.12 -2.40 17.90
C LEU A 624 -3.00 -1.58 18.87
N GLN A 625 -2.98 -0.25 18.73
CA GLN A 625 -3.67 0.67 19.65
C GLN A 625 -5.21 0.72 19.46
N LEU A 626 -5.79 -0.39 19.00
CA LEU A 626 -7.23 -0.64 18.94
C LEU A 626 -7.46 -1.96 19.69
N PRO A 627 -7.78 -1.91 21.01
CA PRO A 627 -7.94 -3.10 21.83
C PRO A 627 -9.01 -4.07 21.32
N THR A 628 -9.97 -3.56 20.54
CA THR A 628 -11.00 -4.37 19.88
C THR A 628 -10.46 -5.21 18.73
N LEU A 629 -9.27 -4.90 18.18
CA LEU A 629 -8.67 -5.59 17.03
C LEU A 629 -7.32 -6.25 17.38
N ALA A 630 -6.63 -5.78 18.42
CA ALA A 630 -5.35 -6.33 18.86
C ALA A 630 -5.45 -7.82 19.19
N GLY A 631 -4.55 -8.63 18.64
CA GLY A 631 -4.50 -10.09 18.86
C GLY A 631 -5.61 -10.90 18.18
N ARG A 632 -6.49 -10.27 17.38
CA ARG A 632 -7.46 -11.01 16.57
C ARG A 632 -6.76 -11.70 15.41
N SER A 633 -7.17 -12.92 15.10
CA SER A 633 -6.82 -13.56 13.85
C SER A 633 -7.81 -13.15 12.75
N ALA A 634 -7.28 -12.80 11.59
CA ALA A 634 -8.03 -12.46 10.39
C ALA A 634 -7.81 -13.57 9.37
N LYS A 635 -8.91 -13.99 8.74
CA LYS A 635 -8.90 -15.02 7.70
C LYS A 635 -9.00 -14.36 6.33
N VAL A 636 -8.20 -14.83 5.38
CA VAL A 636 -8.37 -14.46 3.97
C VAL A 636 -9.63 -15.17 3.46
N ILE A 637 -10.57 -14.39 2.94
CA ILE A 637 -11.91 -14.84 2.49
C ILE A 637 -12.19 -14.49 1.03
N GLY A 638 -11.32 -13.68 0.41
CA GLY A 638 -11.37 -13.28 -0.99
C GLY A 638 -9.96 -13.12 -1.52
N ILE A 639 -9.72 -13.69 -2.69
CA ILE A 639 -8.47 -13.53 -3.45
C ILE A 639 -8.88 -13.32 -4.90
N ASP A 640 -8.38 -12.24 -5.50
CA ASP A 640 -8.65 -11.90 -6.89
C ASP A 640 -7.34 -11.44 -7.54
N ALA A 641 -7.07 -11.94 -8.75
CA ALA A 641 -5.85 -11.68 -9.49
C ALA A 641 -6.21 -11.27 -10.92
N GLN A 642 -6.27 -9.96 -11.17
CA GLN A 642 -6.72 -9.37 -12.44
C GLN A 642 -5.99 -8.06 -12.71
N ASP A 643 -5.72 -7.76 -13.99
CA ASP A 643 -5.17 -6.47 -14.44
C ASP A 643 -3.87 -6.07 -13.74
N GLY A 644 -3.03 -7.04 -13.35
CA GLY A 644 -1.79 -6.81 -12.61
C GLY A 644 -1.98 -6.59 -11.12
N TRP A 645 -3.22 -6.61 -10.62
CA TRP A 645 -3.58 -6.43 -9.21
C TRP A 645 -3.86 -7.76 -8.53
N LEU A 646 -3.15 -8.01 -7.43
CA LEU A 646 -3.53 -9.02 -6.44
C LEU A 646 -4.36 -8.34 -5.34
N THR A 647 -5.62 -8.73 -5.21
CA THR A 647 -6.53 -8.25 -4.17
C THR A 647 -6.76 -9.33 -3.13
N LEU A 648 -6.53 -9.00 -1.86
CA LEU A 648 -6.76 -9.85 -0.70
C LEU A 648 -7.84 -9.22 0.17
N VAL A 649 -8.87 -9.99 0.51
CA VAL A 649 -9.96 -9.57 1.40
C VAL A 649 -9.93 -10.41 2.66
N VAL A 650 -9.96 -9.74 3.81
CA VAL A 650 -9.87 -10.40 5.12
C VAL A 650 -11.10 -10.11 5.97
N ARG A 651 -11.44 -11.08 6.83
CA ARG A 651 -12.48 -10.96 7.83
C ARG A 651 -11.98 -11.35 9.21
#